data_AF-A0A812IWK6-F1
#
_entry.id   AF-A0A812IWK6-F1
#
_cell.length_a   1.000
_cell.length_b   1.000
_cell.length_c   1.000
_cell.angle_alpha   90.00
_cell.angle_beta   90.00
_cell.angle_gamma   90.00
#
_symmetry.space_group_name_H-M   'P 1'
#
loop_
_entity.id
_entity.type
_entity.pdbx_description
1 polymer ?
#
loop_
_entity_poly.entity_id
_entity_poly.type
_entity_poly.pdbx_seq_one_letter_code
_entity_poly.pdbx_strand_id
1 'polypeptide(L)'
;MWLFTFLAGIGWSYGDLAWQWTSQQGTSKWDYATALQLDSHGDIIVAGDVAGSFGNATNSGSNDVFLMKFNQSGTWQWTSQRGSKKSDNARDLQIDPAGNILVAGYTSSSLDGNVHWGGADIFVSKYDKDGSWLWTRQRGSNDWDYGRALQLDDSGSIYIAGYTGGSLDGNKNSGGYDFFLMKLNSVGSWMWTQQRGSSFWDYARALRIDAGGNILVAGYTRGDLDGNENAGGKDVFLSKFGGDGAWHWTRQQGSASDDDAMDLGTDAAGSIFITGETSGALDGESAGSSDVFLIKFGHDGVREWTRQRGTEKFDVAWALELDLLGNILVAGYTGGSLDGHVNAGSSDVFVMMFDSSGSWQWTEQRGTLLWDYARALKVNAAGDVFLAGSTQGQLDNGHSSGGEDLFVMKFKRSNGSVQAHSGLEGHFLTLGLMDLSVWCYECESYVEHEALQPLVTRMQRLKFGGEEEEEPEPEVGSVLDADPQSAHGFLGDPSWPLPRLASACGEEARPGYKTMKAHEYLDEPAVLKAKVQLLADLIVRSQNCIAYTGAGISTASGIKDYATKASSSSSSSAARSPWLAEPSYAHHVLVALWKSGNLKHWVQQNHDGLPQKAGFPQKDINEIHGAWWDPSNPVVPMDGTLRSDLIQWMLDWESQADLCLALGTSMVGMNADRMAVAPAKRAQRLPKDQALGTVIVALQQTQYDQISSLRIFARLDDVLRELAEVLRLDVAAEPSPSQRRLEAVVPYGRDGRKSATEQLHLDLRVGSKLRVVDQPDWDHAKYGGVCEVVEAPKELAQQGHVQLLFTGDGLKKQVTRFLGGWWIEAAIKGEVEKIPVVPAA
;
A
#
# COMPACT_ATOMS: atom_id res chain seq x y z
N MET A 1 30.80 50.61 20.29
CA MET A 1 32.12 50.00 20.20
C MET A 1 31.97 48.79 19.26
N TRP A 2 32.45 48.93 18.01
CA TRP A 2 32.70 47.94 16.94
C TRP A 2 31.56 46.96 16.56
N LEU A 3 30.82 47.16 15.44
CA LEU A 3 31.03 46.61 14.06
C LEU A 3 31.34 45.10 14.03
N PHE A 4 30.55 44.22 13.38
CA PHE A 4 30.48 44.05 11.92
C PHE A 4 29.20 43.32 11.42
N THR A 5 28.91 43.57 10.14
CA THR A 5 27.92 42.98 9.22
C THR A 5 28.43 41.68 8.53
N PHE A 6 27.50 40.99 7.85
CA PHE A 6 27.61 39.88 6.86
C PHE A 6 27.62 38.43 7.36
N LEU A 7 26.55 37.69 7.02
CA LEU A 7 26.61 36.51 6.15
C LEU A 7 25.22 36.21 5.58
N ALA A 8 25.10 36.35 4.26
CA ALA A 8 24.18 35.56 3.44
C ALA A 8 24.77 34.15 3.29
N GLY A 9 23.90 33.14 3.19
CA GLY A 9 24.30 31.75 2.93
C GLY A 9 24.33 30.88 4.18
N ILE A 10 23.16 30.44 4.64
CA ILE A 10 23.06 29.17 5.34
C ILE A 10 22.23 28.30 4.41
N GLY A 11 22.94 27.54 3.56
CA GLY A 11 22.35 26.40 2.89
C GLY A 11 21.89 25.42 3.97
N TRP A 12 20.65 24.96 3.86
CA TRP A 12 20.16 23.84 4.65
C TRP A 12 21.03 22.63 4.26
N SER A 13 21.86 22.11 5.16
CA SER A 13 22.52 20.83 4.93
C SER A 13 21.45 19.75 5.05
N TYR A 14 20.91 19.31 3.93
CA TYR A 14 20.19 18.05 3.86
C TYR A 14 21.15 16.95 4.33
N GLY A 15 20.71 16.11 5.26
CA GLY A 15 21.58 15.17 5.98
C GLY A 15 22.48 14.34 5.07
N ASP A 16 23.77 14.33 5.40
CA ASP A 16 24.82 13.58 4.71
C ASP A 16 24.40 12.11 4.50
N LEU A 17 24.67 11.56 3.31
CA LEU A 17 24.49 10.14 3.04
C LEU A 17 25.73 9.38 3.55
N ALA A 18 25.57 8.56 4.59
CA ALA A 18 26.67 7.83 5.20
C ALA A 18 26.71 6.38 4.71
N TRP A 19 27.78 6.00 4.04
CA TRP A 19 28.07 4.59 3.72
C TRP A 19 28.04 3.72 5.00
N GLN A 20 27.40 2.55 4.94
CA GLN A 20 27.31 1.61 6.07
C GLN A 20 28.14 0.36 5.82
N TRP A 21 27.88 -0.33 4.72
CA TRP A 21 28.55 -1.58 4.39
C TRP A 21 28.46 -1.88 2.90
N THR A 22 29.40 -2.70 2.44
CA THR A 22 29.44 -3.29 1.11
C THR A 22 29.64 -4.81 1.27
N SER A 23 28.81 -5.60 0.62
CA SER A 23 28.88 -7.06 0.54
C SER A 23 29.20 -7.45 -0.89
N GLN A 24 30.46 -7.83 -1.13
CA GLN A 24 30.95 -8.27 -2.43
C GLN A 24 31.02 -9.79 -2.48
N GLN A 25 30.47 -10.39 -3.54
CA GLN A 25 30.41 -11.83 -3.72
C GLN A 25 30.63 -12.17 -5.20
N GLY A 26 31.29 -13.28 -5.47
CA GLY A 26 31.54 -13.69 -6.84
C GLY A 26 32.34 -14.98 -6.93
N THR A 27 32.50 -15.42 -8.16
CA THR A 27 33.32 -16.53 -8.60
C THR A 27 34.65 -16.00 -9.13
N SER A 28 35.48 -16.86 -9.71
CA SER A 28 36.69 -16.39 -10.41
C SER A 28 36.40 -15.77 -11.78
N LYS A 29 35.12 -15.63 -12.16
CA LYS A 29 34.69 -15.14 -13.46
C LYS A 29 33.89 -13.84 -13.31
N TRP A 30 32.92 -13.60 -14.21
CA TRP A 30 32.12 -12.38 -14.28
C TRP A 30 30.73 -12.67 -13.74
N ASP A 31 30.36 -11.93 -12.70
CA ASP A 31 29.15 -12.10 -11.93
C ASP A 31 28.49 -10.73 -11.73
N TYR A 32 27.24 -10.60 -12.17
CA TYR A 32 26.57 -9.32 -12.28
C TYR A 32 25.29 -9.33 -11.46
N ALA A 33 25.16 -8.42 -10.49
CA ALA A 33 23.84 -8.08 -9.96
C ALA A 33 23.17 -7.07 -10.91
N THR A 34 21.95 -7.39 -11.35
CA THR A 34 21.20 -6.59 -12.33
C THR A 34 19.91 -6.01 -11.76
N ALA A 35 19.37 -6.60 -10.69
CA ALA A 35 18.13 -6.15 -10.06
C ALA A 35 18.15 -6.35 -8.54
N LEU A 36 17.45 -5.48 -7.82
CA LEU A 36 17.34 -5.48 -6.37
C LEU A 36 15.91 -5.11 -5.94
N GLN A 37 15.37 -5.83 -4.96
CA GLN A 37 14.14 -5.48 -4.23
C GLN A 37 14.32 -5.66 -2.74
N LEU A 38 13.46 -4.99 -1.98
CA LEU A 38 13.32 -5.19 -0.54
C LEU A 38 12.05 -5.98 -0.26
N ASP A 39 12.12 -7.01 0.58
CA ASP A 39 10.93 -7.73 1.02
C ASP A 39 10.19 -6.97 2.14
N SER A 40 9.07 -7.51 2.61
CA SER A 40 8.25 -6.87 3.66
C SER A 40 8.96 -6.72 5.01
N HIS A 41 10.07 -7.43 5.23
CA HIS A 41 10.91 -7.32 6.41
C HIS A 41 12.11 -6.39 6.17
N GLY A 42 12.24 -5.80 4.98
CA GLY A 42 13.37 -4.97 4.59
C GLY A 42 14.62 -5.76 4.20
N ASP A 43 14.54 -7.09 4.12
CA ASP A 43 15.65 -7.89 3.63
C ASP A 43 15.83 -7.68 2.12
N ILE A 44 17.06 -7.84 1.65
CA ILE A 44 17.47 -7.47 0.29
C ILE A 44 17.48 -8.73 -0.56
N ILE A 45 16.69 -8.73 -1.63
CA ILE A 45 16.70 -9.76 -2.67
C ILE A 45 17.39 -9.21 -3.90
N VAL A 46 18.40 -9.93 -4.40
CA VAL A 46 19.16 -9.57 -5.60
C VAL A 46 19.05 -10.67 -6.63
N ALA A 47 18.81 -10.29 -7.88
CA ALA A 47 18.89 -11.18 -9.03
C ALA A 47 20.02 -10.73 -9.97
N GLY A 48 20.55 -11.70 -10.70
CA GLY A 48 21.65 -11.45 -11.62
C GLY A 48 22.06 -12.69 -12.36
N ASP A 49 23.25 -12.63 -12.97
CA ASP A 49 23.84 -13.77 -13.65
C ASP A 49 25.28 -14.03 -13.19
N VAL A 50 25.64 -15.31 -13.11
CA VAL A 50 26.91 -15.79 -12.54
C VAL A 50 27.58 -16.74 -13.52
N ALA A 51 28.88 -16.54 -13.77
CA ALA A 51 29.69 -17.37 -14.66
C ALA A 51 30.45 -18.48 -13.90
N GLY A 52 29.78 -19.22 -13.02
CA GLY A 52 30.40 -20.27 -12.22
C GLY A 52 29.42 -20.94 -11.26
N SER A 53 29.90 -21.97 -10.55
CA SER A 53 29.13 -22.56 -9.46
C SER A 53 29.18 -21.61 -8.27
N PHE A 54 28.02 -21.23 -7.75
CA PHE A 54 27.90 -20.22 -6.72
C PHE A 54 27.19 -20.77 -5.48
N GLY A 55 27.81 -20.61 -4.31
CA GLY A 55 27.41 -21.33 -3.11
C GLY A 55 27.48 -22.85 -3.31
N ASN A 56 26.38 -23.57 -3.03
CA ASN A 56 26.28 -25.02 -3.20
C ASN A 56 25.65 -25.43 -4.54
N ALA A 57 25.31 -24.48 -5.41
CA ALA A 57 24.69 -24.76 -6.69
C ALA A 57 25.74 -25.03 -7.78
N THR A 58 25.35 -25.79 -8.81
CA THR A 58 26.24 -26.17 -9.91
C THR A 58 25.90 -25.36 -11.15
N ASN A 59 26.92 -24.79 -11.79
CA ASN A 59 26.73 -24.10 -13.07
C ASN A 59 26.27 -25.09 -14.16
N SER A 60 25.18 -24.76 -14.85
CA SER A 60 24.59 -25.58 -15.91
C SER A 60 25.05 -25.18 -17.31
N GLY A 61 25.60 -23.97 -17.47
CA GLY A 61 25.96 -23.38 -18.75
C GLY A 61 27.12 -22.39 -18.68
N SER A 62 27.04 -21.31 -19.46
CA SER A 62 28.07 -20.26 -19.44
C SER A 62 27.81 -19.27 -18.30
N ASN A 63 26.60 -18.73 -18.25
CA ASN A 63 26.09 -17.90 -17.16
C ASN A 63 24.73 -18.48 -16.76
N ASP A 64 24.49 -18.62 -15.46
CA ASP A 64 23.19 -19.00 -14.92
C ASP A 64 22.56 -17.82 -14.18
N VAL A 65 21.23 -17.81 -14.09
CA VAL A 65 20.51 -16.86 -13.23
C VAL A 65 20.81 -17.22 -11.78
N PHE A 66 21.07 -16.20 -10.95
CA PHE A 66 21.07 -16.35 -9.50
C PHE A 66 20.02 -15.48 -8.84
N LEU A 67 19.60 -15.91 -7.67
CA LEU A 67 18.91 -15.13 -6.65
C LEU A 67 19.70 -15.22 -5.35
N MET A 68 19.90 -14.09 -4.69
CA MET A 68 20.49 -14.02 -3.37
C MET A 68 19.57 -13.25 -2.43
N LYS A 69 19.54 -13.69 -1.17
CA LYS A 69 18.96 -12.93 -0.08
C LYS A 69 20.05 -12.50 0.89
N PHE A 70 20.01 -11.23 1.27
CA PHE A 70 20.78 -10.65 2.36
C PHE A 70 19.81 -10.11 3.41
N ASN A 71 20.19 -10.15 4.68
CA ASN A 71 19.46 -9.39 5.69
C ASN A 71 19.80 -7.89 5.61
N GLN A 72 19.12 -7.06 6.41
CA GLN A 72 19.35 -5.61 6.45
C GLN A 72 20.80 -5.18 6.81
N SER A 73 21.55 -6.06 7.48
CA SER A 73 22.95 -5.84 7.84
C SER A 73 23.94 -6.30 6.74
N GLY A 74 23.44 -6.70 5.57
CA GLY A 74 24.28 -7.16 4.45
C GLY A 74 24.82 -8.58 4.60
N THR A 75 24.31 -9.34 5.58
CA THR A 75 24.71 -10.73 5.80
C THR A 75 23.94 -11.64 4.85
N TRP A 76 24.69 -12.40 4.05
CA TRP A 76 24.16 -13.41 3.15
C TRP A 76 23.33 -14.47 3.89
N GLN A 77 22.12 -14.75 3.39
CA GLN A 77 21.17 -15.71 3.96
C GLN A 77 21.11 -17.00 3.12
N TRP A 78 20.83 -16.85 1.83
CA TRP A 78 20.74 -17.97 0.90
C TRP A 78 21.02 -17.53 -0.53
N THR A 79 21.34 -18.52 -1.38
CA THR A 79 21.45 -18.36 -2.83
C THR A 79 20.67 -19.47 -3.52
N SER A 80 19.97 -19.12 -4.59
CA SER A 80 19.40 -20.04 -5.56
C SER A 80 20.04 -19.75 -6.92
N GLN A 81 20.59 -20.76 -7.59
CA GLN A 81 21.15 -20.61 -8.93
C GLN A 81 20.47 -21.61 -9.85
N ARG A 82 20.09 -21.14 -11.04
CA ARG A 82 19.35 -21.93 -12.01
C ARG A 82 19.65 -21.44 -13.43
N GLY A 83 19.96 -22.36 -14.31
CA GLY A 83 20.21 -22.06 -15.71
C GLY A 83 20.00 -23.25 -16.62
N SER A 84 20.26 -23.00 -17.89
CA SER A 84 20.15 -23.93 -19.00
C SER A 84 21.54 -24.43 -19.39
N LYS A 85 21.65 -25.10 -20.55
CA LYS A 85 22.95 -25.51 -21.10
C LYS A 85 23.77 -24.36 -21.70
N LYS A 86 23.20 -23.16 -21.77
CA LYS A 86 23.80 -21.97 -22.40
C LYS A 86 23.78 -20.79 -21.43
N SER A 87 23.54 -19.58 -21.91
CA SER A 87 23.53 -18.38 -21.09
C SER A 87 22.10 -18.05 -20.69
N ASP A 88 21.91 -17.77 -19.41
CA ASP A 88 20.65 -17.38 -18.79
C ASP A 88 20.92 -16.11 -17.98
N ASN A 89 20.20 -15.03 -18.29
CA ASN A 89 20.52 -13.69 -17.79
C ASN A 89 19.28 -13.08 -17.15
N ALA A 90 19.32 -12.80 -15.85
CA ALA A 90 18.28 -12.05 -15.16
C ALA A 90 18.44 -10.55 -15.41
N ARG A 91 17.33 -9.83 -15.56
CA ARG A 91 17.33 -8.39 -15.85
C ARG A 91 16.46 -7.58 -14.90
N ASP A 92 15.40 -8.16 -14.37
CA ASP A 92 14.56 -7.50 -13.37
C ASP A 92 13.93 -8.53 -12.42
N LEU A 93 13.54 -8.08 -11.23
CA LEU A 93 12.86 -8.89 -10.23
C LEU A 93 11.77 -8.11 -9.48
N GLN A 94 10.70 -8.81 -9.14
CA GLN A 94 9.58 -8.28 -8.34
C GLN A 94 9.18 -9.28 -7.25
N ILE A 95 8.58 -8.78 -6.17
CA ILE A 95 8.07 -9.60 -5.07
C ILE A 95 6.55 -9.45 -5.03
N ASP A 96 5.82 -10.55 -5.10
CA ASP A 96 4.35 -10.52 -5.00
C ASP A 96 3.89 -10.35 -3.54
N PRO A 97 2.61 -9.99 -3.28
CA PRO A 97 2.11 -9.79 -1.92
C PRO A 97 2.19 -11.01 -1.00
N ALA A 98 2.38 -12.23 -1.54
CA ALA A 98 2.59 -13.44 -0.76
C ALA A 98 4.08 -13.69 -0.45
N GLY A 99 4.97 -12.81 -0.89
CA GLY A 99 6.42 -12.89 -0.71
C GLY A 99 7.15 -13.75 -1.75
N ASN A 100 6.45 -14.19 -2.81
CA ASN A 100 7.12 -14.95 -3.87
C ASN A 100 7.92 -14.01 -4.77
N ILE A 101 9.08 -14.49 -5.22
CA ILE A 101 10.01 -13.72 -6.04
C ILE A 101 9.79 -14.10 -7.51
N LEU A 102 9.56 -13.10 -8.36
CA LEU A 102 9.50 -13.26 -9.81
C LEU A 102 10.74 -12.63 -10.44
N VAL A 103 11.36 -13.33 -11.37
CA VAL A 103 12.54 -12.88 -12.11
C VAL A 103 12.24 -12.93 -13.59
N ALA A 104 12.53 -11.85 -14.31
CA ALA A 104 12.45 -11.81 -15.77
C ALA A 104 13.84 -11.66 -16.38
N GLY A 105 13.98 -12.17 -17.60
CA GLY A 105 15.24 -12.13 -18.32
C GLY A 105 15.17 -12.83 -19.66
N TYR A 106 16.30 -13.35 -20.11
CA TYR A 106 16.39 -14.14 -21.33
C TYR A 106 17.35 -15.32 -21.21
N THR A 107 17.10 -16.35 -22.00
CA THR A 107 17.89 -17.59 -22.06
C THR A 107 18.20 -17.97 -23.51
N SER A 108 19.41 -18.47 -23.78
CA SER A 108 19.81 -18.93 -25.12
C SER A 108 19.55 -20.43 -25.35
N SER A 109 18.72 -21.06 -24.52
CA SER A 109 18.38 -22.49 -24.60
C SER A 109 17.01 -22.76 -23.94
N SER A 110 16.57 -24.02 -23.95
CA SER A 110 15.43 -24.48 -23.17
C SER A 110 15.72 -24.43 -21.67
N LEU A 111 15.14 -23.46 -20.96
CA LEU A 111 15.21 -23.35 -19.50
C LEU A 111 14.06 -24.15 -18.87
N ASP A 112 14.38 -25.05 -17.94
CA ASP A 112 13.40 -25.86 -17.21
C ASP A 112 12.43 -26.68 -18.07
N GLY A 113 12.90 -27.13 -19.23
CA GLY A 113 12.11 -27.92 -20.17
C GLY A 113 11.13 -27.10 -21.02
N ASN A 114 11.17 -25.77 -20.97
CA ASN A 114 10.42 -24.93 -21.88
C ASN A 114 10.98 -25.00 -23.31
N VAL A 115 10.12 -24.68 -24.29
CA VAL A 115 10.50 -24.64 -25.71
C VAL A 115 11.46 -23.47 -25.95
N HIS A 116 12.43 -23.68 -26.84
CA HIS A 116 13.34 -22.65 -27.30
C HIS A 116 13.09 -22.36 -28.80
N TRP A 117 12.86 -21.11 -29.17
CA TRP A 117 12.41 -20.73 -30.52
C TRP A 117 13.51 -20.14 -31.39
N GLY A 118 14.36 -19.27 -30.83
CA GLY A 118 15.28 -18.45 -31.62
C GLY A 118 16.74 -18.47 -31.14
N GLY A 119 17.36 -17.31 -31.08
CA GLY A 119 18.73 -17.13 -30.58
C GLY A 119 18.79 -17.01 -29.05
N ALA A 120 17.84 -16.26 -28.49
CA ALA A 120 17.53 -16.21 -27.08
C ALA A 120 16.04 -15.91 -26.92
N ASP A 121 15.42 -16.43 -25.85
CA ASP A 121 14.01 -16.24 -25.57
C ASP A 121 13.80 -15.57 -24.21
N ILE A 122 12.71 -14.84 -24.08
CA ILE A 122 12.25 -14.22 -22.83
C ILE A 122 11.87 -15.33 -21.85
N PHE A 123 12.23 -15.18 -20.58
CA PHE A 123 11.69 -16.01 -19.51
C PHE A 123 11.11 -15.19 -18.35
N VAL A 124 10.17 -15.81 -17.63
CA VAL A 124 9.79 -15.45 -16.26
C VAL A 124 9.88 -16.69 -15.38
N SER A 125 10.60 -16.57 -14.28
CA SER A 125 10.70 -17.62 -13.26
C SER A 125 10.11 -17.12 -11.96
N LYS A 126 9.28 -17.94 -11.31
CA LYS A 126 8.72 -17.68 -9.98
C LYS A 126 9.36 -18.60 -8.96
N TYR A 127 9.71 -18.05 -7.81
CA TYR A 127 10.29 -18.70 -6.66
C TYR A 127 9.45 -18.37 -5.43
N ASP A 128 9.41 -19.25 -4.44
CA ASP A 128 8.83 -18.90 -3.15
C ASP A 128 9.73 -17.93 -2.36
N LYS A 129 9.23 -17.47 -1.22
CA LYS A 129 9.94 -16.53 -0.32
C LYS A 129 11.29 -17.06 0.20
N ASP A 130 11.52 -18.37 0.12
CA ASP A 130 12.73 -19.05 0.61
C ASP A 130 13.70 -19.36 -0.55
N GLY A 131 13.41 -18.87 -1.77
CA GLY A 131 14.24 -19.03 -2.96
C GLY A 131 14.06 -20.38 -3.66
N SER A 132 13.06 -21.18 -3.28
CA SER A 132 12.75 -22.44 -3.95
C SER A 132 11.99 -22.16 -5.24
N TRP A 133 12.46 -22.76 -6.33
CA TRP A 133 11.82 -22.61 -7.64
C TRP A 133 10.41 -23.21 -7.66
N LEU A 134 9.46 -22.46 -8.23
CA LEU A 134 8.07 -22.88 -8.42
C LEU A 134 7.77 -23.19 -9.89
N TRP A 135 8.06 -22.25 -10.79
CA TRP A 135 7.85 -22.45 -12.23
C TRP A 135 8.68 -21.49 -13.08
N THR A 136 8.87 -21.87 -14.35
CA THR A 136 9.44 -21.02 -15.41
C THR A 136 8.49 -20.99 -16.61
N ARG A 137 8.39 -19.84 -17.27
CA ARG A 137 7.68 -19.65 -18.55
C ARG A 137 8.64 -19.01 -19.54
N GLN A 138 8.76 -19.60 -20.72
CA GLN A 138 9.59 -19.07 -21.82
C GLN A 138 8.70 -18.68 -22.99
N ARG A 139 9.07 -17.60 -23.70
CA ARG A 139 8.45 -17.18 -24.96
C ARG A 139 9.49 -16.45 -25.82
N GLY A 140 9.51 -16.75 -27.11
CA GLY A 140 10.35 -16.05 -28.07
C GLY A 140 9.82 -16.15 -29.49
N SER A 141 10.55 -15.49 -30.37
CA SER A 141 10.40 -15.49 -31.82
C SER A 141 11.45 -16.42 -32.45
N ASN A 142 11.59 -16.39 -33.78
CA ASN A 142 12.66 -17.13 -34.46
C ASN A 142 14.03 -16.41 -34.42
N ASP A 143 14.13 -15.27 -33.72
CA ASP A 143 15.34 -14.46 -33.61
C ASP A 143 15.72 -14.26 -32.13
N TRP A 144 16.43 -13.19 -31.76
CA TRP A 144 16.76 -12.90 -30.36
C TRP A 144 15.65 -12.08 -29.68
N ASP A 145 15.22 -12.52 -28.50
CA ASP A 145 14.19 -11.89 -27.69
C ASP A 145 14.69 -11.67 -26.25
N TYR A 146 14.60 -10.44 -25.78
CA TYR A 146 15.20 -10.02 -24.51
C TYR A 146 14.17 -9.40 -23.59
N GLY A 147 13.79 -10.10 -22.52
CA GLY A 147 13.05 -9.52 -21.39
C GLY A 147 13.96 -8.62 -20.57
N ARG A 148 13.55 -7.36 -20.36
CA ARG A 148 14.37 -6.33 -19.70
C ARG A 148 13.78 -5.79 -18.40
N ALA A 149 12.46 -5.62 -18.35
CA ALA A 149 11.76 -5.05 -17.19
C ALA A 149 10.52 -5.87 -16.83
N LEU A 150 10.19 -5.88 -15.54
CA LEU A 150 9.14 -6.68 -14.92
C LEU A 150 8.35 -5.84 -13.92
N GLN A 151 7.03 -5.86 -14.01
CA GLN A 151 6.14 -5.22 -13.03
C GLN A 151 4.95 -6.10 -12.69
N LEU A 152 4.40 -5.90 -11.49
CA LEU A 152 3.17 -6.55 -11.04
C LEU A 152 2.10 -5.48 -10.83
N ASP A 153 0.86 -5.75 -11.26
CA ASP A 153 -0.27 -4.97 -10.78
C ASP A 153 -0.83 -5.52 -9.45
N ASP A 154 -1.74 -4.79 -8.82
CA ASP A 154 -2.34 -5.16 -7.53
C ASP A 154 -3.10 -6.50 -7.58
N SER A 155 -3.50 -6.97 -8.76
CA SER A 155 -4.12 -8.29 -8.95
C SER A 155 -3.11 -9.44 -9.03
N GLY A 156 -1.81 -9.10 -9.05
CA GLY A 156 -0.71 -10.02 -9.27
C GLY A 156 -0.52 -10.38 -10.75
N SER A 157 -1.12 -9.65 -11.70
CA SER A 157 -0.80 -9.85 -13.11
C SER A 157 0.61 -9.35 -13.40
N ILE A 158 1.30 -10.03 -14.30
CA ILE A 158 2.73 -9.85 -14.58
C ILE A 158 2.87 -9.14 -15.92
N TYR A 159 3.62 -8.04 -15.96
CA TYR A 159 3.94 -7.31 -17.18
C TYR A 159 5.42 -7.37 -17.45
N ILE A 160 5.79 -7.62 -18.70
CA ILE A 160 7.19 -7.68 -19.15
C ILE A 160 7.37 -6.75 -20.34
N ALA A 161 8.41 -5.93 -20.29
CA ALA A 161 8.85 -5.16 -21.46
C ALA A 161 10.27 -5.58 -21.87
N GLY A 162 10.55 -5.40 -23.16
CA GLY A 162 11.81 -5.81 -23.76
C GLY A 162 11.84 -5.55 -25.26
N TYR A 163 12.69 -6.27 -25.97
CA TYR A 163 12.80 -6.13 -27.43
C TYR A 163 13.04 -7.47 -28.13
N THR A 164 12.63 -7.56 -29.39
CA THR A 164 12.63 -8.78 -30.21
C THR A 164 13.12 -8.49 -31.63
N GLY A 165 13.99 -9.34 -32.17
CA GLY A 165 14.44 -9.28 -33.56
C GLY A 165 13.47 -9.92 -34.55
N GLY A 166 12.40 -10.55 -34.05
CA GLY A 166 11.45 -11.32 -34.83
C GLY A 166 10.01 -10.90 -34.62
N SER A 167 9.09 -11.54 -35.36
CA SER A 167 7.65 -11.36 -35.16
C SER A 167 7.21 -12.22 -33.98
N LEU A 168 6.73 -11.59 -32.90
CA LEU A 168 6.42 -12.25 -31.62
C LEU A 168 4.90 -12.37 -31.41
N ASP A 169 4.43 -13.60 -31.13
CA ASP A 169 3.01 -13.93 -30.89
C ASP A 169 2.05 -13.39 -31.96
N GLY A 170 2.49 -13.37 -33.22
CA GLY A 170 1.71 -12.91 -34.38
C GLY A 170 1.76 -11.40 -34.63
N ASN A 171 2.46 -10.63 -33.79
CA ASN A 171 2.78 -9.25 -34.06
C ASN A 171 3.96 -9.15 -35.03
N LYS A 172 3.88 -8.24 -36.00
CA LYS A 172 4.86 -8.13 -37.07
C LYS A 172 6.07 -7.30 -36.61
N ASN A 173 7.27 -7.78 -36.94
CA ASN A 173 8.50 -7.02 -36.82
C ASN A 173 8.63 -5.94 -37.90
N SER A 174 9.00 -4.73 -37.50
CA SER A 174 8.98 -3.51 -38.32
C SER A 174 10.36 -3.13 -38.87
N GLY A 175 11.44 -3.72 -38.34
CA GLY A 175 12.80 -3.33 -38.67
C GLY A 175 13.85 -4.32 -38.15
N GLY A 176 14.79 -3.83 -37.34
CA GLY A 176 15.73 -4.69 -36.63
C GLY A 176 15.10 -5.24 -35.36
N TYR A 177 15.47 -4.68 -34.20
CA TYR A 177 14.80 -4.99 -32.95
C TYR A 177 13.58 -4.08 -32.76
N ASP A 178 12.43 -4.66 -32.46
CA ASP A 178 11.23 -3.94 -32.06
C ASP A 178 11.02 -4.08 -30.55
N PHE A 179 10.49 -3.07 -29.89
CA PHE A 179 10.12 -3.21 -28.49
C PHE A 179 8.80 -3.98 -28.33
N PHE A 180 8.64 -4.66 -27.21
CA PHE A 180 7.41 -5.35 -26.87
C PHE A 180 6.94 -5.04 -25.45
N LEU A 181 5.65 -5.27 -25.21
CA LEU A 181 5.01 -5.36 -23.91
C LEU A 181 4.15 -6.62 -23.87
N MET A 182 4.31 -7.45 -22.85
CA MET A 182 3.55 -8.69 -22.65
C MET A 182 2.86 -8.68 -21.29
N LYS A 183 1.69 -9.32 -21.21
CA LYS A 183 0.99 -9.59 -19.95
C LYS A 183 0.81 -11.08 -19.71
N LEU A 184 1.02 -11.50 -18.47
CA LEU A 184 0.61 -12.80 -17.94
C LEU A 184 -0.35 -12.58 -16.76
N ASN A 185 -1.20 -13.56 -16.49
CA ASN A 185 -1.96 -13.56 -15.24
C ASN A 185 -1.09 -14.01 -14.06
N SER A 186 -1.64 -13.95 -12.84
CA SER A 186 -0.93 -14.28 -11.59
C SER A 186 -0.45 -15.73 -11.46
N VAL A 187 -0.97 -16.64 -12.29
CA VAL A 187 -0.53 -18.05 -12.37
C VAL A 187 0.48 -18.29 -13.52
N GLY A 188 0.93 -17.24 -14.20
CA GLY A 188 1.94 -17.29 -15.25
C GLY A 188 1.43 -17.79 -16.60
N SER A 189 0.16 -17.54 -16.93
CA SER A 189 -0.38 -17.80 -18.28
C SER A 189 -0.30 -16.53 -19.12
N TRP A 190 0.29 -16.63 -20.31
CA TRP A 190 0.36 -15.55 -21.29
C TRP A 190 -1.05 -15.08 -21.71
N MET A 191 -1.28 -13.78 -21.66
CA MET A 191 -2.57 -13.16 -21.96
C MET A 191 -2.55 -12.43 -23.31
N TRP A 192 -1.63 -11.49 -23.47
CA TRP A 192 -1.47 -10.73 -24.71
C TRP A 192 -0.04 -10.23 -24.87
N THR A 193 0.30 -9.89 -26.12
CA THR A 193 1.59 -9.34 -26.53
C THR A 193 1.34 -8.17 -27.48
N GLN A 194 1.98 -7.04 -27.21
CA GLN A 194 2.08 -5.89 -28.09
C GLN A 194 3.52 -5.77 -28.55
N GLN A 195 3.74 -5.57 -29.84
CA GLN A 195 5.06 -5.29 -30.41
C GLN A 195 4.95 -4.06 -31.30
N ARG A 196 5.91 -3.14 -31.15
CA ARG A 196 5.97 -1.90 -31.92
C ARG A 196 7.44 -1.54 -32.18
N GLY A 197 7.71 -0.92 -33.31
CA GLY A 197 9.05 -0.52 -33.69
C GLY A 197 9.07 0.40 -34.89
N SER A 198 10.23 0.98 -35.12
CA SER A 198 10.60 1.76 -36.30
C SER A 198 11.17 0.81 -37.37
N SER A 199 11.71 1.37 -38.47
CA SER A 199 12.50 0.58 -39.42
C SER A 199 13.90 0.20 -38.92
N PHE A 200 14.29 0.70 -37.74
CA PHE A 200 15.60 0.49 -37.14
C PHE A 200 15.49 -0.31 -35.85
N TRP A 201 16.23 0.06 -34.80
CA TRP A 201 16.23 -0.69 -33.54
C TRP A 201 15.56 0.11 -32.44
N ASP A 202 14.68 -0.55 -31.70
CA ASP A 202 13.79 -0.01 -30.69
C ASP A 202 13.85 -0.90 -29.44
N TYR A 203 14.36 -0.35 -28.34
CA TYR A 203 14.68 -1.11 -27.14
C TYR A 203 13.88 -0.59 -25.96
N ALA A 204 12.91 -1.36 -25.47
CA ALA A 204 12.34 -1.08 -24.14
C ALA A 204 13.29 -1.58 -23.05
N ARG A 205 13.61 -0.70 -22.10
CA ARG A 205 14.48 -0.99 -20.95
C ARG A 205 13.77 -0.90 -19.61
N ALA A 206 12.73 -0.08 -19.53
CA ALA A 206 12.05 0.23 -18.27
C ALA A 206 10.52 0.14 -18.41
N LEU A 207 9.88 -0.22 -17.30
CA LEU A 207 8.45 -0.47 -17.18
C LEU A 207 7.97 0.04 -15.81
N ARG A 208 6.87 0.80 -15.77
CA ARG A 208 6.10 1.07 -14.53
C ARG A 208 4.61 1.04 -14.81
N ILE A 209 3.84 0.76 -13.76
CA ILE A 209 2.38 0.83 -13.77
C ILE A 209 2.00 2.09 -12.98
N ASP A 210 1.28 3.02 -13.61
CA ASP A 210 0.81 4.22 -12.92
C ASP A 210 -0.38 3.90 -11.99
N ALA A 211 -0.72 4.83 -11.10
CA ALA A 211 -1.82 4.65 -10.14
C ALA A 211 -3.20 4.44 -10.79
N GLY A 212 -3.34 4.75 -12.09
CA GLY A 212 -4.53 4.48 -12.89
C GLY A 212 -4.53 3.11 -13.57
N GLY A 213 -3.50 2.28 -13.35
CA GLY A 213 -3.34 0.98 -13.98
C GLY A 213 -2.85 1.04 -15.43
N ASN A 214 -2.35 2.20 -15.89
CA ASN A 214 -1.73 2.31 -17.21
C ASN A 214 -0.28 1.86 -17.16
N ILE A 215 0.18 1.30 -18.27
CA ILE A 215 1.52 0.76 -18.40
C ILE A 215 2.40 1.76 -19.15
N LEU A 216 3.46 2.20 -18.50
CA LEU A 216 4.47 3.11 -19.04
C LEU A 216 5.72 2.32 -19.42
N VAL A 217 6.16 2.46 -20.66
CA VAL A 217 7.35 1.79 -21.19
C VAL A 217 8.31 2.86 -21.69
N ALA A 218 9.56 2.82 -21.22
CA ALA A 218 10.61 3.72 -21.70
C ALA A 218 11.84 2.96 -22.21
N GLY A 219 12.58 3.63 -23.07
CA GLY A 219 13.75 3.07 -23.73
C GLY A 219 14.27 4.01 -24.81
N TYR A 220 14.93 3.46 -25.82
CA TYR A 220 15.42 4.26 -26.95
C TYR A 220 15.04 3.67 -28.30
N THR A 221 15.01 4.53 -29.31
CA THR A 221 14.80 4.18 -30.73
C THR A 221 15.86 4.83 -31.62
N ARG A 222 16.19 4.19 -32.74
CA ARG A 222 17.09 4.71 -33.79
C ARG A 222 16.33 5.17 -35.04
N GLY A 223 15.02 5.31 -34.96
CA GLY A 223 14.18 5.67 -36.09
C GLY A 223 12.94 6.44 -35.67
N ASP A 224 12.08 6.70 -36.64
CA ASP A 224 10.83 7.42 -36.40
C ASP A 224 9.81 6.45 -35.78
N LEU A 225 9.60 6.54 -34.46
CA LEU A 225 8.72 5.63 -33.74
C LEU A 225 7.31 6.22 -33.61
N ASP A 226 6.31 5.48 -34.08
CA ASP A 226 4.89 5.85 -33.99
C ASP A 226 4.57 7.25 -34.55
N GLY A 227 5.33 7.69 -35.56
CA GLY A 227 5.18 8.99 -36.21
C GLY A 227 5.87 10.15 -35.49
N ASN A 228 6.71 9.88 -34.50
CA ASN A 228 7.62 10.87 -33.92
C ASN A 228 8.95 10.83 -34.67
N GLU A 229 9.51 11.99 -35.00
CA GLU A 229 10.76 12.09 -35.78
C GLU A 229 11.99 11.81 -34.90
N ASN A 230 12.98 11.11 -35.47
CA ASN A 230 14.27 10.91 -34.82
C ASN A 230 15.19 12.12 -34.95
N ALA A 231 15.68 12.61 -33.82
CA ALA A 231 16.51 13.81 -33.72
C ALA A 231 17.99 13.54 -34.04
N GLY A 232 18.45 12.29 -33.89
CA GLY A 232 19.88 11.97 -33.93
C GLY A 232 20.22 10.50 -34.16
N GLY A 233 21.05 9.94 -33.28
CA GLY A 233 21.51 8.55 -33.36
C GLY A 233 20.58 7.59 -32.63
N LYS A 234 20.30 7.89 -31.35
CA LYS A 234 19.30 7.23 -30.50
C LYS A 234 18.49 8.32 -29.83
N ASP A 235 17.18 8.15 -29.77
CA ASP A 235 16.30 9.03 -29.02
C ASP A 235 15.59 8.26 -27.91
N VAL A 236 15.38 8.91 -26.78
CA VAL A 236 14.52 8.41 -25.70
C VAL A 236 13.09 8.32 -26.22
N PHE A 237 12.41 7.22 -25.93
CA PHE A 237 10.95 7.14 -26.07
C PHE A 237 10.26 6.84 -24.73
N LEU A 238 9.01 7.32 -24.62
CA LEU A 238 8.05 6.97 -23.59
C LEU A 238 6.72 6.60 -24.25
N SER A 239 6.26 5.37 -24.03
CA SER A 239 4.97 4.87 -24.53
C SER A 239 4.02 4.57 -23.39
N LYS A 240 2.74 4.93 -23.55
CA LYS A 240 1.66 4.63 -22.60
C LYS A 240 0.67 3.65 -23.21
N PHE A 241 0.32 2.62 -22.44
CA PHE A 241 -0.68 1.60 -22.77
C PHE A 241 -1.72 1.47 -21.65
N GLY A 242 -2.92 1.03 -21.98
CA GLY A 242 -3.90 0.58 -21.00
C GLY A 242 -3.53 -0.80 -20.43
N GLY A 243 -4.10 -1.17 -19.28
CA GLY A 243 -3.88 -2.50 -18.67
C GLY A 243 -4.42 -3.69 -19.49
N ASP A 244 -5.23 -3.40 -20.52
CA ASP A 244 -5.71 -4.33 -21.55
C ASP A 244 -4.74 -4.46 -22.75
N GLY A 245 -3.67 -3.66 -22.78
CA GLY A 245 -2.68 -3.61 -23.86
C GLY A 245 -3.02 -2.61 -24.96
N ALA A 246 -4.10 -1.83 -24.85
CA ALA A 246 -4.41 -0.80 -25.82
C ALA A 246 -3.35 0.32 -25.80
N TRP A 247 -2.73 0.60 -26.96
CA TRP A 247 -1.80 1.72 -27.08
C TRP A 247 -2.53 3.06 -26.99
N HIS A 248 -2.00 3.99 -26.20
CA HIS A 248 -2.53 5.34 -26.07
C HIS A 248 -1.69 6.37 -26.83
N TRP A 249 -0.40 6.44 -26.53
CA TRP A 249 0.51 7.37 -27.20
C TRP A 249 1.97 6.99 -27.00
N THR A 250 2.81 7.55 -27.86
CA THR A 250 4.28 7.51 -27.78
C THR A 250 4.81 8.95 -27.83
N ARG A 251 5.86 9.23 -27.06
CA ARG A 251 6.66 10.45 -27.11
C ARG A 251 8.09 10.06 -27.39
N GLN A 252 8.76 10.79 -28.26
CA GLN A 252 10.17 10.61 -28.58
C GLN A 252 10.90 11.93 -28.40
N GLN A 253 12.08 11.89 -27.79
CA GLN A 253 12.92 13.05 -27.53
C GLN A 253 14.39 12.64 -27.54
N GLY A 254 15.18 13.35 -28.32
CA GLY A 254 16.63 13.18 -28.35
C GLY A 254 17.35 14.47 -28.69
N SER A 255 18.67 14.37 -28.68
CA SER A 255 19.63 15.31 -29.21
C SER A 255 20.05 14.87 -30.62
N ALA A 256 21.04 15.55 -31.23
CA ALA A 256 21.63 15.07 -32.49
C ALA A 256 22.54 13.84 -32.32
N SER A 257 22.79 13.40 -31.08
CA SER A 257 23.67 12.30 -30.70
C SER A 257 22.86 11.10 -30.20
N ASP A 258 23.48 10.23 -29.40
CA ASP A 258 22.81 9.11 -28.75
C ASP A 258 22.22 9.53 -27.40
N ASP A 259 20.94 9.23 -27.17
CA ASP A 259 20.19 9.44 -25.94
C ASP A 259 19.49 8.12 -25.54
N ASP A 260 19.83 7.58 -24.36
CA ASP A 260 19.42 6.23 -23.95
C ASP A 260 18.74 6.26 -22.58
N ALA A 261 17.44 5.95 -22.53
CA ALA A 261 16.69 5.83 -21.28
C ALA A 261 16.90 4.47 -20.63
N MET A 262 17.31 4.50 -19.36
CA MET A 262 17.70 3.31 -18.59
C MET A 262 16.59 2.86 -17.64
N ASP A 263 15.99 3.81 -16.91
CA ASP A 263 14.94 3.54 -15.93
C ASP A 263 13.90 4.67 -15.90
N LEU A 264 12.72 4.37 -15.36
CA LEU A 264 11.64 5.32 -15.20
C LEU A 264 10.92 5.14 -13.85
N GLY A 265 10.44 6.22 -13.26
CA GLY A 265 9.69 6.23 -12.01
C GLY A 265 8.47 7.16 -12.09
N THR A 266 7.51 6.98 -11.18
CA THR A 266 6.31 7.83 -11.12
C THR A 266 6.01 8.27 -9.70
N ASP A 267 5.66 9.55 -9.52
CA ASP A 267 5.19 10.04 -8.23
C ASP A 267 3.69 9.80 -8.03
N ALA A 268 3.20 10.07 -6.81
CA ALA A 268 1.78 9.93 -6.47
C ALA A 268 0.86 10.92 -7.21
N ALA A 269 1.40 11.99 -7.80
CA ALA A 269 0.67 12.94 -8.63
C ALA A 269 0.58 12.50 -10.10
N GLY A 270 1.26 11.41 -10.47
CA GLY A 270 1.30 10.88 -11.83
C GLY A 270 2.36 11.51 -12.71
N SER A 271 3.29 12.30 -12.17
CA SER A 271 4.46 12.74 -12.93
C SER A 271 5.34 11.54 -13.25
N ILE A 272 5.98 11.56 -14.41
CA ILE A 272 6.85 10.49 -14.90
C ILE A 272 8.27 11.04 -14.97
N PHE A 273 9.22 10.33 -14.38
CA PHE A 273 10.63 10.67 -14.38
C PHE A 273 11.41 9.61 -15.16
N ILE A 274 12.28 10.02 -16.07
CA ILE A 274 13.13 9.12 -16.84
C ILE A 274 14.57 9.54 -16.65
N THR A 275 15.45 8.58 -16.36
CA THR A 275 16.90 8.81 -16.27
C THR A 275 17.64 8.01 -17.33
N GLY A 276 18.85 8.44 -17.66
CA GLY A 276 19.70 7.73 -18.60
C GLY A 276 20.99 8.45 -18.90
N GLU A 277 21.56 8.18 -20.07
CA GLU A 277 22.74 8.88 -20.59
C GLU A 277 22.44 9.61 -21.90
N THR A 278 23.14 10.72 -22.14
CA THR A 278 23.13 11.45 -23.41
C THR A 278 24.54 11.80 -23.85
N SER A 279 24.87 11.56 -25.12
CA SER A 279 26.12 12.03 -25.76
C SER A 279 25.94 13.39 -26.45
N GLY A 280 24.88 14.12 -26.13
CA GLY A 280 24.53 15.40 -26.73
C GLY A 280 23.93 16.39 -25.74
N ALA A 281 23.40 17.49 -26.28
CA ALA A 281 22.78 18.55 -25.51
C ALA A 281 21.26 18.33 -25.44
N LEU A 282 20.77 17.68 -24.38
CA LEU A 282 19.35 17.41 -24.15
C LEU A 282 18.72 18.52 -23.30
N ASP A 283 18.78 19.77 -23.80
CA ASP A 283 18.50 21.04 -23.09
C ASP A 283 19.54 21.47 -22.03
N GLY A 284 20.62 20.72 -21.87
CA GLY A 284 21.79 21.08 -21.06
C GLY A 284 23.08 21.20 -21.88
N GLU A 285 24.20 21.50 -21.22
CA GLU A 285 25.53 21.44 -21.83
C GLU A 285 26.06 20.01 -21.74
N SER A 286 26.62 19.50 -22.84
CA SER A 286 27.32 18.22 -22.82
C SER A 286 28.76 18.43 -22.33
N ALA A 287 29.10 17.82 -21.20
CA ALA A 287 30.39 18.02 -20.53
C ALA A 287 31.45 17.05 -21.06
N GLY A 288 31.05 15.85 -21.47
CA GLY A 288 31.94 14.75 -21.84
C GLY A 288 31.43 13.87 -22.96
N SER A 289 31.76 12.57 -22.89
CA SER A 289 31.34 11.59 -23.91
C SER A 289 29.90 11.11 -23.73
N SER A 290 29.44 11.05 -22.47
CA SER A 290 28.04 10.91 -22.13
C SER A 290 27.77 11.50 -20.75
N ASP A 291 26.63 12.15 -20.58
CA ASP A 291 26.21 12.79 -19.33
C ASP A 291 24.92 12.14 -18.81
N VAL A 292 24.72 12.18 -17.50
CA VAL A 292 23.45 11.80 -16.88
C VAL A 292 22.38 12.81 -17.28
N PHE A 293 21.22 12.32 -17.68
CA PHE A 293 20.01 13.15 -17.78
C PHE A 293 18.92 12.68 -16.83
N LEU A 294 18.04 13.61 -16.46
CA LEU A 294 16.77 13.37 -15.79
C LEU A 294 15.68 14.21 -16.49
N ILE A 295 14.67 13.55 -17.05
CA ILE A 295 13.52 14.21 -17.71
C ILE A 295 12.28 13.99 -16.86
N LYS A 296 11.49 15.05 -16.65
CA LYS A 296 10.15 14.97 -16.08
C LYS A 296 9.09 15.18 -17.16
N PHE A 297 8.09 14.32 -17.17
CA PHE A 297 6.85 14.47 -17.92
C PHE A 297 5.66 14.58 -16.97
N GLY A 298 4.62 15.29 -17.39
CA GLY A 298 3.30 15.20 -16.79
C GLY A 298 2.65 13.84 -17.07
N HIS A 299 1.56 13.55 -16.37
CA HIS A 299 0.76 12.31 -16.54
C HIS A 299 0.19 12.12 -17.97
N ASP A 300 0.13 13.20 -18.75
CA ASP A 300 -0.31 13.28 -20.15
C ASP A 300 0.83 13.05 -21.16
N GLY A 301 2.06 12.85 -20.67
CA GLY A 301 3.26 12.68 -21.48
C GLY A 301 3.80 13.98 -22.06
N VAL A 302 3.39 15.14 -21.56
CA VAL A 302 4.01 16.42 -21.92
C VAL A 302 5.26 16.62 -21.09
N ARG A 303 6.40 16.90 -21.74
CA ARG A 303 7.67 17.16 -21.05
C ARG A 303 7.58 18.47 -20.29
N GLU A 304 7.91 18.43 -19.00
CA GLU A 304 7.94 19.60 -18.13
C GLU A 304 9.35 20.21 -18.06
N TRP A 305 10.36 19.38 -17.85
CA TRP A 305 11.76 19.83 -17.80
C TRP A 305 12.74 18.68 -18.02
N THR A 306 13.98 19.06 -18.37
CA THR A 306 15.15 18.19 -18.37
C THR A 306 16.24 18.76 -17.47
N ARG A 307 17.03 17.89 -16.85
CA ARG A 307 18.29 18.18 -16.16
C ARG A 307 19.37 17.32 -16.79
N GLN A 308 20.55 17.88 -16.98
CA GLN A 308 21.74 17.18 -17.47
C GLN A 308 22.90 17.49 -16.53
N ARG A 309 23.70 16.47 -16.20
CA ARG A 309 24.84 16.59 -15.28
C ARG A 309 25.87 15.50 -15.61
N GLY A 310 27.14 15.87 -15.69
CA GLY A 310 28.22 14.94 -15.98
C GLY A 310 29.59 15.57 -15.83
N THR A 311 30.60 14.84 -16.26
CA THR A 311 32.04 15.17 -16.21
C THR A 311 32.60 15.24 -17.63
N GLU A 312 33.91 15.50 -17.79
CA GLU A 312 34.53 15.34 -19.12
C GLU A 312 34.65 13.88 -19.62
N LYS A 313 34.15 12.91 -18.85
CA LYS A 313 34.17 11.47 -19.15
C LYS A 313 32.77 10.97 -19.48
N PHE A 314 32.52 9.68 -19.31
CA PHE A 314 31.19 9.10 -19.45
C PHE A 314 30.52 9.06 -18.07
N ASP A 315 29.24 9.37 -18.02
CA ASP A 315 28.41 9.39 -16.83
C ASP A 315 27.06 8.78 -17.17
N VAL A 316 26.75 7.64 -16.56
CA VAL A 316 25.58 6.83 -16.92
C VAL A 316 24.72 6.63 -15.70
N ALA A 317 23.47 7.09 -15.76
CA ALA A 317 22.45 6.80 -14.76
C ALA A 317 21.66 5.58 -15.16
N TRP A 318 21.78 4.48 -14.41
CA TRP A 318 21.17 3.20 -14.75
C TRP A 318 19.85 2.93 -14.02
N ALA A 319 19.69 3.46 -12.81
CA ALA A 319 18.53 3.19 -11.97
C ALA A 319 17.97 4.48 -11.35
N LEU A 320 16.65 4.53 -11.17
CA LEU A 320 15.93 5.66 -10.57
C LEU A 320 14.90 5.17 -9.55
N GLU A 321 14.87 5.82 -8.40
CA GLU A 321 13.82 5.62 -7.39
C GLU A 321 13.37 6.93 -6.76
N LEU A 322 12.11 6.96 -6.35
CA LEU A 322 11.54 8.09 -5.61
C LEU A 322 11.42 7.71 -4.13
N ASP A 323 11.87 8.59 -3.24
CA ASP A 323 11.60 8.42 -1.81
C ASP A 323 10.17 8.87 -1.44
N LEU A 324 9.75 8.61 -0.19
CA LEU A 324 8.41 8.97 0.29
C LEU A 324 8.14 10.48 0.33
N LEU A 325 9.18 11.31 0.23
CA LEU A 325 9.08 12.77 0.18
C LEU A 325 9.03 13.27 -1.28
N GLY A 326 9.15 12.38 -2.26
CA GLY A 326 9.20 12.70 -3.68
C GLY A 326 10.57 13.17 -4.15
N ASN A 327 11.64 12.97 -3.37
CA ASN A 327 13.00 13.19 -3.87
C ASN A 327 13.36 12.09 -4.86
N ILE A 328 14.16 12.46 -5.86
CA ILE A 328 14.54 11.61 -6.98
C ILE A 328 15.97 11.16 -6.75
N LEU A 329 16.16 9.87 -6.52
CA LEU A 329 17.47 9.27 -6.40
C LEU A 329 17.82 8.58 -7.72
N VAL A 330 19.05 8.81 -8.17
CA VAL A 330 19.58 8.25 -9.41
C VAL A 330 20.91 7.59 -9.09
N ALA A 331 21.10 6.36 -9.54
CA ALA A 331 22.34 5.63 -9.34
C ALA A 331 22.91 5.12 -10.65
N GLY A 332 24.23 5.00 -10.70
CA GLY A 332 24.93 4.60 -11.91
C GLY A 332 26.43 4.60 -11.73
N TYR A 333 27.15 4.95 -12.80
CA TYR A 333 28.60 4.94 -12.81
C TYR A 333 29.20 6.07 -13.65
N THR A 334 30.40 6.49 -13.28
CA THR A 334 31.13 7.60 -13.92
C THR A 334 32.58 7.24 -14.18
N GLY A 335 33.13 7.66 -15.31
CA GLY A 335 34.57 7.63 -15.58
C GLY A 335 35.33 8.85 -15.06
N GLY A 336 34.63 9.80 -14.42
CA GLY A 336 35.17 11.09 -14.00
C GLY A 336 34.91 11.42 -12.53
N SER A 337 35.30 12.63 -12.15
CA SER A 337 35.17 13.19 -10.81
C SER A 337 33.89 14.02 -10.70
N LEU A 338 32.77 13.40 -10.30
CA LEU A 338 31.49 14.08 -10.17
C LEU A 338 31.47 14.98 -8.93
N ASP A 339 31.04 16.23 -9.08
CA ASP A 339 30.64 17.12 -7.98
C ASP A 339 31.69 17.33 -6.87
N GLY A 340 32.97 17.25 -7.23
CA GLY A 340 34.09 17.42 -6.31
C GLY A 340 34.58 16.11 -5.66
N HIS A 341 33.98 14.97 -5.99
CA HIS A 341 34.49 13.65 -5.62
C HIS A 341 35.68 13.27 -6.50
N VAL A 342 36.59 12.45 -5.97
CA VAL A 342 37.77 11.96 -6.70
C VAL A 342 37.44 10.64 -7.35
N ASN A 343 37.62 10.54 -8.67
CA ASN A 343 37.53 9.27 -9.37
C ASN A 343 38.66 8.35 -8.94
N ALA A 344 38.33 7.14 -8.48
CA ALA A 344 39.31 6.18 -8.01
C ALA A 344 40.03 5.45 -9.15
N GLY A 345 39.41 5.29 -10.31
CA GLY A 345 39.88 4.34 -11.32
C GLY A 345 39.33 4.52 -12.74
N SER A 346 38.79 3.43 -13.30
CA SER A 346 38.27 3.42 -14.68
C SER A 346 36.79 3.82 -14.70
N SER A 347 36.01 3.31 -13.75
CA SER A 347 34.68 3.83 -13.44
C SER A 347 34.35 3.63 -11.97
N ASP A 348 33.69 4.62 -11.38
CA ASP A 348 33.21 4.58 -10.01
C ASP A 348 31.68 4.51 -10.00
N VAL A 349 31.12 3.87 -8.99
CA VAL A 349 29.68 3.97 -8.72
C VAL A 349 29.34 5.34 -8.17
N PHE A 350 28.16 5.85 -8.52
CA PHE A 350 27.60 7.03 -7.89
C PHE A 350 26.13 6.84 -7.50
N VAL A 351 25.70 7.63 -6.53
CA VAL A 351 24.29 7.95 -6.30
C VAL A 351 24.14 9.46 -6.15
N MET A 352 23.13 10.02 -6.82
CA MET A 352 22.75 11.43 -6.74
C MET A 352 21.34 11.55 -6.19
N MET A 353 21.07 12.64 -5.48
CA MET A 353 19.71 13.02 -5.12
C MET A 353 19.35 14.37 -5.69
N PHE A 354 18.14 14.44 -6.25
CA PHE A 354 17.46 15.66 -6.63
C PHE A 354 16.23 15.81 -5.75
N ASP A 355 15.82 17.04 -5.45
CA ASP A 355 14.51 17.27 -4.86
C ASP A 355 13.39 17.03 -5.91
N SER A 356 12.14 17.10 -5.48
CA SER A 356 10.98 16.90 -6.36
C SER A 356 10.85 17.93 -7.50
N SER A 357 11.59 19.05 -7.45
CA SER A 357 11.68 20.05 -8.52
C SER A 357 12.76 19.73 -9.55
N GLY A 358 13.55 18.67 -9.33
CA GLY A 358 14.72 18.34 -10.11
C GLY A 358 15.94 19.19 -9.79
N SER A 359 15.99 19.83 -8.61
CA SER A 359 17.18 20.56 -8.17
C SER A 359 18.13 19.59 -7.47
N TRP A 360 19.38 19.52 -7.95
CA TRP A 360 20.43 18.68 -7.37
C TRP A 360 20.69 19.04 -5.91
N GLN A 361 20.87 18.04 -5.06
CA GLN A 361 21.09 18.19 -3.62
C GLN A 361 22.49 17.72 -3.21
N TRP A 362 22.85 16.48 -3.56
CA TRP A 362 24.13 15.88 -3.23
C TRP A 362 24.46 14.73 -4.18
N THR A 363 25.73 14.34 -4.17
CA THR A 363 26.28 13.19 -4.87
C THR A 363 27.15 12.41 -3.90
N GLU A 364 27.14 11.09 -4.00
CA GLU A 364 28.15 10.21 -3.40
C GLU A 364 28.77 9.38 -4.51
N GLN A 365 30.10 9.27 -4.53
CA GLN A 365 30.86 8.52 -5.53
C GLN A 365 31.92 7.67 -4.85
N ARG A 366 32.03 6.39 -5.26
CA ARG A 366 32.98 5.41 -4.71
C ARG A 366 33.36 4.38 -5.77
N GLY A 367 34.57 3.84 -5.69
CA GLY A 367 35.02 2.83 -6.63
C GLY A 367 36.38 2.27 -6.28
N THR A 368 36.85 1.39 -7.15
CA THR A 368 38.17 0.77 -7.15
C THR A 368 39.07 1.47 -8.18
N LEU A 369 40.28 0.93 -8.39
CA LEU A 369 41.12 1.38 -9.50
C LEU A 369 40.61 0.90 -10.88
N LEU A 370 39.61 0.02 -10.91
CA LEU A 370 39.12 -0.65 -12.11
C LEU A 370 37.67 -0.20 -12.40
N TRP A 371 36.82 -1.11 -12.85
CA TRP A 371 35.47 -0.83 -13.31
C TRP A 371 34.44 -1.19 -12.24
N ASP A 372 33.67 -0.20 -11.82
CA ASP A 372 32.58 -0.33 -10.86
C ASP A 372 31.27 0.19 -11.47
N TYR A 373 30.19 -0.59 -11.31
CA TYR A 373 28.90 -0.33 -11.96
C TYR A 373 27.73 -0.55 -10.99
N ALA A 374 26.99 0.49 -10.66
CA ALA A 374 25.69 0.36 -10.01
C ALA A 374 24.60 0.16 -11.08
N ARG A 375 23.76 -0.88 -10.91
CA ARG A 375 22.69 -1.24 -11.87
C ARG A 375 21.30 -1.33 -11.26
N ALA A 376 21.19 -1.38 -9.94
CA ALA A 376 19.92 -1.37 -9.25
C ALA A 376 19.97 -0.46 -8.03
N LEU A 377 18.87 0.21 -7.75
CA LEU A 377 18.67 1.16 -6.66
C LEU A 377 17.34 0.85 -5.99
N LYS A 378 17.33 0.81 -4.66
CA LYS A 378 16.11 0.90 -3.85
C LYS A 378 16.29 1.86 -2.70
N VAL A 379 15.17 2.49 -2.34
CA VAL A 379 15.07 3.35 -1.16
C VAL A 379 13.97 2.78 -0.29
N ASN A 380 14.27 2.49 0.98
CA ASN A 380 13.24 2.04 1.91
C ASN A 380 12.47 3.24 2.49
N ALA A 381 11.47 2.98 3.32
CA ALA A 381 10.73 4.03 4.02
C ALA A 381 11.61 4.88 4.95
N ALA A 382 12.84 4.45 5.24
CA ALA A 382 13.84 5.17 6.02
C ALA A 382 14.52 6.31 5.28
N GLY A 383 14.47 6.27 3.95
CA GLY A 383 15.41 6.99 3.12
C GLY A 383 16.79 6.34 3.05
N ASP A 384 16.97 5.12 3.59
CA ASP A 384 18.21 4.35 3.37
C ASP A 384 18.27 3.91 1.91
N VAL A 385 19.47 3.97 1.36
CA VAL A 385 19.73 3.69 -0.05
C VAL A 385 20.43 2.36 -0.16
N PHE A 386 19.90 1.49 -1.01
CA PHE A 386 20.48 0.19 -1.33
C PHE A 386 20.86 0.16 -2.80
N LEU A 387 22.12 -0.14 -3.09
CA LEU A 387 22.58 -0.35 -4.46
C LEU A 387 22.99 -1.80 -4.65
N ALA A 388 22.76 -2.32 -5.85
CA ALA A 388 23.42 -3.53 -6.32
C ALA A 388 24.03 -3.31 -7.69
N GLY A 389 25.10 -4.05 -7.93
CA GLY A 389 25.92 -3.86 -9.12
C GLY A 389 27.06 -4.86 -9.19
N SER A 390 28.11 -4.48 -9.89
CA SER A 390 29.33 -5.28 -9.99
C SER A 390 30.58 -4.42 -10.00
N THR A 391 31.69 -5.00 -9.58
CA THR A 391 32.97 -4.34 -9.33
C THR A 391 34.13 -5.25 -9.74
N GLN A 392 35.22 -4.65 -10.25
CA GLN A 392 36.48 -5.34 -10.46
C GLN A 392 37.48 -4.98 -9.37
N GLY A 393 38.05 -6.00 -8.72
CA GLY A 393 38.91 -5.78 -7.56
C GLY A 393 38.11 -5.56 -6.29
N GLN A 394 38.79 -5.15 -5.23
CA GLN A 394 38.21 -5.09 -3.89
C GLN A 394 37.53 -3.73 -3.65
N LEU A 395 36.20 -3.71 -3.59
CA LEU A 395 35.41 -2.52 -3.27
C LEU A 395 35.21 -2.43 -1.75
N ASP A 396 35.65 -1.31 -1.16
CA ASP A 396 35.67 -1.08 0.29
C ASP A 396 36.30 -2.27 1.06
N ASN A 397 35.53 -2.91 1.93
CA ASN A 397 35.95 -4.06 2.74
C ASN A 397 35.52 -5.41 2.13
N GLY A 398 35.12 -5.43 0.85
CA GLY A 398 34.72 -6.63 0.13
C GLY A 398 35.88 -7.61 -0.11
N HIS A 399 35.56 -8.76 -0.70
CA HIS A 399 36.56 -9.71 -1.17
C HIS A 399 36.38 -9.94 -2.66
N SER A 400 37.43 -9.68 -3.44
CA SER A 400 37.41 -10.00 -4.86
C SER A 400 37.80 -11.44 -5.11
N SER A 401 36.96 -12.16 -5.85
CA SER A 401 37.14 -13.59 -6.14
C SER A 401 37.80 -13.84 -7.50
N GLY A 402 38.06 -12.79 -8.29
CA GLY A 402 38.78 -12.90 -9.56
C GLY A 402 38.36 -11.82 -10.56
N GLY A 403 37.40 -12.14 -11.43
CA GLY A 403 36.95 -11.25 -12.49
C GLY A 403 36.13 -10.08 -11.98
N GLU A 404 34.90 -9.96 -12.46
CA GLU A 404 33.97 -8.93 -11.99
C GLU A 404 33.02 -9.59 -11.00
N ASP A 405 32.96 -9.09 -9.78
CA ASP A 405 32.17 -9.65 -8.68
C ASP A 405 30.93 -8.78 -8.46
N LEU A 406 29.82 -9.39 -8.06
CA LEU A 406 28.63 -8.63 -7.68
C LEU A 406 28.87 -7.92 -6.34
N PHE A 407 28.23 -6.78 -6.15
CA PHE A 407 28.15 -6.15 -4.84
C PHE A 407 26.71 -5.77 -4.50
N VAL A 408 26.44 -5.72 -3.20
CA VAL A 408 25.31 -5.03 -2.59
C VAL A 408 25.87 -4.04 -1.58
N MET A 409 25.34 -2.83 -1.53
CA MET A 409 25.76 -1.84 -0.55
C MET A 409 24.57 -1.09 0.04
N LYS A 410 24.72 -0.69 1.29
CA LYS A 410 23.76 0.15 2.01
C LYS A 410 24.41 1.48 2.36
N PHE A 411 23.69 2.55 2.11
CA PHE A 411 23.93 3.84 2.70
C PHE A 411 22.78 4.19 3.63
N LYS A 412 23.13 4.79 4.76
CA LYS A 412 22.19 5.34 5.71
C LYS A 412 22.15 6.83 5.48
N ARG A 413 20.97 7.35 5.17
CA ARG A 413 20.78 8.80 5.19
C ARG A 413 20.92 9.22 6.64
N SER A 414 21.81 10.18 6.95
CA SER A 414 21.93 10.70 8.31
C SER A 414 20.63 11.41 8.66
N ASN A 415 19.74 10.62 9.21
CA ASN A 415 18.47 11.09 9.66
C ASN A 415 18.75 11.77 10.99
N GLY A 416 18.63 13.09 11.05
CA GLY A 416 18.82 13.88 12.28
C GLY A 416 17.78 13.60 13.37
N SER A 417 17.47 12.34 13.72
CA SER A 417 16.72 11.97 14.93
C SER A 417 16.73 10.46 15.23
N VAL A 418 16.61 10.10 16.52
CA VAL A 418 16.41 8.71 16.99
C VAL A 418 15.14 8.07 16.46
N GLN A 419 14.12 8.86 16.13
CA GLN A 419 12.89 8.37 15.53
C GLN A 419 13.17 7.71 14.18
N ALA A 420 14.21 8.17 13.50
CA ALA A 420 14.67 7.61 12.26
C ALA A 420 15.78 6.55 12.42
N HIS A 421 16.26 6.28 13.65
CA HIS A 421 17.12 5.15 13.96
C HIS A 421 16.28 3.95 14.43
N SER A 422 15.34 4.18 15.38
CA SER A 422 14.47 3.13 15.92
C SER A 422 13.33 2.76 14.96
N GLY A 423 12.82 3.72 14.18
CA GLY A 423 11.72 3.49 13.26
C GLY A 423 12.10 2.71 12.01
N LEU A 424 13.41 2.57 11.74
CA LEU A 424 13.90 2.22 10.41
C LEU A 424 14.90 1.05 10.41
N GLU A 425 15.65 0.82 11.49
CA GLU A 425 16.64 -0.29 11.55
C GLU A 425 16.31 -1.39 12.58
N GLY A 426 15.34 -1.18 13.48
CA GLY A 426 14.97 -2.18 14.49
C GLY A 426 16.08 -2.57 15.48
N HIS A 427 17.22 -1.86 15.50
CA HIS A 427 18.33 -2.11 16.42
C HIS A 427 17.95 -1.84 17.87
N PHE A 428 18.50 -2.66 18.78
CA PHE A 428 18.34 -2.48 20.21
C PHE A 428 19.32 -1.44 20.72
N LEU A 429 18.80 -0.23 20.92
CA LEU A 429 19.54 0.83 21.57
C LEU A 429 19.70 0.50 23.06
N THR A 430 20.96 0.46 23.53
CA THR A 430 21.23 0.33 24.95
C THR A 430 21.47 1.70 25.55
N LEU A 431 20.68 2.02 26.55
CA LEU A 431 20.86 3.21 27.35
C LEU A 431 21.85 2.90 28.49
N GLY A 432 23.00 3.54 28.47
CA GLY A 432 23.95 3.49 29.58
C GLY A 432 23.34 4.10 30.83
N LEU A 433 22.93 3.30 31.81
CA LEU A 433 22.24 3.81 33.01
C LEU A 433 23.12 4.71 33.91
N MET A 434 24.44 4.73 33.69
CA MET A 434 25.40 5.55 34.44
C MET A 434 25.48 6.99 33.94
N ASP A 435 25.58 7.18 32.62
CA ASP A 435 25.82 8.48 31.95
C ASP A 435 24.74 8.85 30.91
N LEU A 436 23.73 7.98 30.73
CA LEU A 436 22.58 8.12 29.83
C LEU A 436 22.95 8.29 28.35
N SER A 437 24.14 7.81 28.00
CA SER A 437 24.56 7.66 26.61
C SER A 437 23.71 6.59 25.91
N VAL A 438 23.28 6.86 24.68
CA VAL A 438 22.54 5.89 23.86
C VAL A 438 23.56 5.20 22.97
N TRP A 439 23.93 3.97 23.34
CA TRP A 439 24.89 3.16 22.61
C TRP A 439 24.13 2.12 21.79
N CYS A 440 24.37 2.07 20.50
CA CYS A 440 23.93 0.95 19.68
C CYS A 440 25.06 -0.07 19.66
N TYR A 441 24.84 -1.25 20.23
CA TYR A 441 25.86 -2.32 20.21
C TYR A 441 26.02 -2.90 18.81
N GLU A 442 24.96 -2.88 18.01
CA GLU A 442 24.96 -3.34 16.63
C GLU A 442 25.70 -2.36 15.69
N CYS A 443 25.72 -1.06 16.00
CA CYS A 443 26.48 -0.04 15.27
C CYS A 443 27.79 0.37 15.95
N GLU A 444 28.17 -0.26 17.06
CA GLU A 444 29.31 0.06 17.94
C GLU A 444 29.57 1.58 18.12
N SER A 445 28.50 2.37 18.29
CA SER A 445 28.60 3.84 18.34
C SER A 445 27.50 4.48 19.18
N TYR A 446 27.74 5.72 19.61
CA TYR A 446 26.76 6.55 20.32
C TYR A 446 25.80 7.24 19.33
N VAL A 447 24.52 7.30 19.68
CA VAL A 447 23.44 7.89 18.86
C VAL A 447 22.92 9.17 19.50
N GLU A 448 22.87 10.28 18.75
CA GLU A 448 22.38 11.57 19.24
C GLU A 448 20.84 11.63 19.32
N HIS A 449 20.29 12.27 20.36
CA HIS A 449 18.85 12.34 20.59
C HIS A 449 18.36 13.67 21.19
N GLU A 450 17.43 14.36 20.51
CA GLU A 450 16.71 15.53 21.04
C GLU A 450 15.45 15.20 21.89
N ALA A 451 14.57 14.27 21.51
CA ALA A 451 13.41 13.88 22.35
C ALA A 451 13.71 13.06 23.64
N LEU A 452 14.92 12.50 23.82
CA LEU A 452 15.36 11.94 25.10
C LEU A 452 15.93 13.02 26.02
N GLN A 453 16.25 14.23 25.56
CA GLN A 453 16.67 15.32 26.47
C GLN A 453 15.65 15.55 27.60
N PRO A 454 14.33 15.61 27.34
CA PRO A 454 13.32 15.63 28.40
C PRO A 454 13.33 14.39 29.31
N LEU A 455 13.54 13.18 28.76
CA LEU A 455 13.62 11.93 29.52
C LEU A 455 14.91 11.83 30.35
N VAL A 456 16.05 12.29 29.82
CA VAL A 456 17.35 12.41 30.48
C VAL A 456 17.26 13.43 31.60
N THR A 457 16.61 14.57 31.33
CA THR A 457 16.29 15.56 32.37
C THR A 457 15.39 14.94 33.44
N ARG A 458 14.40 14.12 33.08
CA ARG A 458 13.50 13.40 34.01
C ARG A 458 14.17 12.24 34.76
N MET A 459 15.12 11.52 34.16
CA MET A 459 15.88 10.43 34.79
C MET A 459 17.02 10.97 35.65
N GLN A 460 17.65 12.08 35.29
CA GLN A 460 18.55 12.83 36.18
C GLN A 460 17.78 13.34 37.40
N ARG A 461 16.55 13.83 37.22
CA ARG A 461 15.63 14.12 38.34
C ARG A 461 15.38 12.86 39.17
N LEU A 462 14.91 11.75 38.61
CA LEU A 462 14.62 10.52 39.39
C LEU A 462 15.84 9.91 40.09
N LYS A 463 17.03 9.93 39.47
CA LYS A 463 18.25 9.31 39.97
C LYS A 463 19.00 10.17 40.99
N PHE A 464 18.93 11.50 40.86
CA PHE A 464 19.58 12.45 41.77
C PHE A 464 18.61 13.17 42.71
N GLY A 465 17.31 12.80 42.69
CA GLY A 465 16.31 13.22 43.68
C GLY A 465 15.54 14.52 43.36
N GLY A 466 14.92 14.60 42.19
CA GLY A 466 13.83 15.52 41.88
C GLY A 466 12.50 14.76 41.91
N GLU A 467 11.64 15.14 42.85
CA GLU A 467 10.32 14.53 43.11
C GLU A 467 9.42 14.53 41.85
N GLU A 468 8.63 13.45 41.65
CA GLU A 468 7.52 13.43 40.70
C GLU A 468 6.37 14.27 41.27
N GLU A 469 6.06 15.37 40.61
CA GLU A 469 4.68 15.82 40.57
C GLU A 469 3.96 14.92 39.54
N GLU A 470 2.91 14.20 39.95
CA GLU A 470 1.90 13.70 39.03
C GLU A 470 1.55 14.86 38.10
N GLU A 471 1.59 14.67 36.77
CA GLU A 471 0.93 15.65 35.90
C GLU A 471 -0.53 15.66 36.36
N PRO A 472 -1.01 16.77 36.92
CA PRO A 472 -2.35 16.80 37.48
C PRO A 472 -3.31 16.43 36.35
N GLU A 473 -4.29 15.56 36.63
CA GLU A 473 -5.34 15.28 35.66
C GLU A 473 -5.87 16.63 35.14
N PRO A 474 -5.92 16.83 33.81
CA PRO A 474 -6.29 18.12 33.28
C PRO A 474 -7.65 18.51 33.82
N GLU A 475 -7.75 19.72 34.37
CA GLU A 475 -8.99 20.17 34.99
C GLU A 475 -10.11 20.17 33.94
N VAL A 476 -11.29 19.64 34.29
CA VAL A 476 -12.46 19.68 33.41
C VAL A 476 -12.72 21.14 32.98
N GLY A 477 -12.86 21.37 31.68
CA GLY A 477 -12.97 22.71 31.07
C GLY A 477 -11.66 23.25 30.48
N SER A 478 -10.52 22.61 30.77
CA SER A 478 -9.24 22.85 30.08
C SER A 478 -9.36 22.58 28.58
N VAL A 479 -8.49 23.24 27.81
CA VAL A 479 -8.48 23.13 26.35
C VAL A 479 -7.64 21.93 25.93
N LEU A 480 -8.08 21.22 24.88
CA LEU A 480 -7.33 20.13 24.27
C LEU A 480 -5.94 20.61 23.84
N ASP A 481 -4.90 19.94 24.34
CA ASP A 481 -3.52 20.18 23.93
C ASP A 481 -3.23 19.43 22.61
N ALA A 482 -3.65 20.02 21.49
CA ALA A 482 -3.43 19.52 20.15
C ALA A 482 -3.31 20.67 19.15
N ASP A 483 -2.62 20.45 18.03
CA ASP A 483 -2.61 21.41 16.95
C ASP A 483 -4.02 21.59 16.33
N PRO A 484 -4.34 22.75 15.74
CA PRO A 484 -5.68 23.00 15.19
C PRO A 484 -6.13 21.98 14.14
N GLN A 485 -5.22 21.42 13.35
CA GLN A 485 -5.57 20.41 12.34
C GLN A 485 -5.98 19.09 13.01
N SER A 486 -5.29 18.64 14.07
CA SER A 486 -5.73 17.48 14.85
C SER A 486 -7.07 17.73 15.57
N ALA A 487 -7.33 18.97 15.99
CA ALA A 487 -8.57 19.33 16.68
C ALA A 487 -9.78 19.51 15.75
N HIS A 488 -9.56 19.91 14.49
CA HIS A 488 -10.63 20.35 13.59
C HIS A 488 -10.64 19.64 12.22
N GLY A 489 -9.59 18.88 11.89
CA GLY A 489 -9.34 18.34 10.56
C GLY A 489 -8.76 19.39 9.61
N PHE A 490 -8.18 18.96 8.48
CA PHE A 490 -7.48 19.87 7.55
C PHE A 490 -8.41 20.78 6.71
N LEU A 491 -9.74 20.55 6.74
CA LEU A 491 -10.74 21.48 6.21
C LEU A 491 -11.36 22.36 7.31
N GLY A 492 -11.03 22.12 8.57
CA GLY A 492 -11.48 22.94 9.69
C GLY A 492 -10.81 24.32 9.70
N ASP A 493 -11.51 25.31 10.25
CA ASP A 493 -10.94 26.64 10.42
C ASP A 493 -9.96 26.64 11.61
N PRO A 494 -8.66 26.96 11.41
CA PRO A 494 -7.69 26.95 12.49
C PRO A 494 -7.91 28.06 13.53
N SER A 495 -8.81 29.02 13.27
CA SER A 495 -9.21 30.05 14.23
C SER A 495 -10.32 29.62 15.18
N TRP A 496 -10.95 28.45 14.96
CA TRP A 496 -11.93 27.93 15.89
C TRP A 496 -11.28 27.64 17.27
N PRO A 497 -12.00 27.94 18.37
CA PRO A 497 -11.59 27.49 19.69
C PRO A 497 -11.40 25.97 19.72
N LEU A 498 -10.27 25.55 20.27
CA LEU A 498 -9.95 24.14 20.50
C LEU A 498 -10.99 23.48 21.45
N PRO A 499 -11.28 22.18 21.31
CA PRO A 499 -12.22 21.46 22.15
C PRO A 499 -11.88 21.55 23.64
N ARG A 500 -12.89 21.56 24.50
CA ARG A 500 -12.70 21.56 25.95
C ARG A 500 -12.90 20.17 26.53
N LEU A 501 -12.06 19.82 27.50
CA LEU A 501 -12.18 18.59 28.24
C LEU A 501 -13.51 18.56 29.00
N ALA A 502 -14.35 17.58 28.68
CA ALA A 502 -15.65 17.35 29.32
C ALA A 502 -15.58 16.30 30.42
N SER A 503 -14.72 15.28 30.25
CA SER A 503 -14.50 14.24 31.26
C SER A 503 -13.03 13.83 31.27
N ALA A 504 -12.38 13.98 32.42
CA ALA A 504 -11.03 13.48 32.65
C ALA A 504 -11.07 11.97 32.92
N CYS A 505 -10.14 11.21 32.34
CA CYS A 505 -9.99 9.79 32.59
C CYS A 505 -8.54 9.38 32.32
N GLY A 506 -7.78 9.10 33.38
CA GLY A 506 -6.40 8.64 33.28
C GLY A 506 -6.22 7.22 32.70
N GLU A 507 -7.29 6.48 32.42
CA GLU A 507 -7.24 5.17 31.76
C GLU A 507 -7.07 5.29 30.23
N GLU A 508 -6.47 4.29 29.60
CA GLU A 508 -6.44 4.18 28.14
C GLU A 508 -7.83 3.81 27.61
N ALA A 509 -8.23 4.42 26.49
CA ALA A 509 -9.51 4.10 25.85
C ALA A 509 -9.58 2.62 25.45
N ARG A 510 -8.48 2.06 24.91
CA ARG A 510 -8.34 0.62 24.62
C ARG A 510 -6.95 0.11 25.00
N PRO A 511 -6.79 -0.43 26.23
CA PRO A 511 -5.53 -1.01 26.67
C PRO A 511 -5.01 -2.09 25.72
N GLY A 512 -3.71 -2.05 25.42
CA GLY A 512 -3.06 -2.99 24.48
C GLY A 512 -3.14 -2.58 23.00
N TYR A 513 -3.69 -1.41 22.70
CA TYR A 513 -3.70 -0.79 21.38
C TYR A 513 -3.07 0.60 21.45
N LYS A 514 -2.52 1.10 20.34
CA LYS A 514 -1.94 2.45 20.25
C LYS A 514 -3.06 3.51 20.35
N THR A 515 -3.58 3.73 21.54
CA THR A 515 -4.75 4.59 21.81
C THR A 515 -4.44 5.70 22.80
N MET A 516 -5.26 6.75 22.72
CA MET A 516 -5.18 7.89 23.62
C MET A 516 -5.86 7.58 24.96
N LYS A 517 -5.61 8.42 25.96
CA LYS A 517 -6.39 8.42 27.20
C LYS A 517 -7.87 8.56 26.90
N ALA A 518 -8.71 7.97 27.73
CA ALA A 518 -10.16 7.94 27.57
C ALA A 518 -10.84 9.29 27.86
N HIS A 519 -10.08 10.39 27.84
CA HIS A 519 -10.57 11.76 27.96
C HIS A 519 -11.65 12.05 26.91
N GLU A 520 -12.78 12.60 27.38
CA GLU A 520 -13.85 13.07 26.50
C GLU A 520 -13.71 14.58 26.31
N TYR A 521 -13.76 15.05 25.06
CA TYR A 521 -13.72 16.46 24.71
C TYR A 521 -15.00 16.87 23.99
N LEU A 522 -15.34 18.16 24.11
CA LEU A 522 -16.47 18.79 23.45
C LEU A 522 -16.04 20.08 22.74
N ASP A 523 -16.42 20.20 21.48
CA ASP A 523 -16.37 21.47 20.74
C ASP A 523 -17.31 22.49 21.39
N GLU A 524 -16.93 23.77 21.36
CA GLU A 524 -17.85 24.84 21.78
C GLU A 524 -19.09 24.87 20.86
N PRO A 525 -20.30 25.24 21.37
CA PRO A 525 -21.54 25.14 20.58
C PRO A 525 -21.50 25.85 19.22
N ALA A 526 -20.83 27.01 19.12
CA ALA A 526 -20.66 27.73 17.87
C ALA A 526 -19.75 27.00 16.88
N VAL A 527 -18.66 26.39 17.38
CA VAL A 527 -17.72 25.58 16.58
C VAL A 527 -18.41 24.31 16.10
N LEU A 528 -19.14 23.62 16.98
CA LEU A 528 -19.93 22.44 16.63
C LEU A 528 -20.89 22.76 15.47
N LYS A 529 -21.63 23.86 15.56
CA LYS A 529 -22.56 24.27 14.50
C LYS A 529 -21.84 24.55 13.17
N ALA A 530 -20.68 25.21 13.21
CA ALA A 530 -19.87 25.47 12.02
C ALA A 530 -19.33 24.17 11.39
N LYS A 531 -18.85 23.24 12.22
CA LYS A 531 -18.40 21.91 11.79
C LYS A 531 -19.54 21.09 11.20
N VAL A 532 -20.74 21.10 11.79
CA VAL A 532 -21.92 20.43 11.23
C VAL A 532 -22.33 21.03 9.88
N GLN A 533 -22.20 22.34 9.70
CA GLN A 533 -22.47 22.98 8.41
C GLN A 533 -21.46 22.55 7.34
N LEU A 534 -20.17 22.41 7.70
CA LEU A 534 -19.15 21.87 6.81
C LEU A 534 -19.39 20.38 6.50
N LEU A 535 -19.77 19.58 7.51
CA LEU A 535 -20.16 18.19 7.32
C LEU A 535 -21.31 18.06 6.31
N ALA A 536 -22.34 18.92 6.43
CA ALA A 536 -23.46 18.95 5.49
C ALA A 536 -23.00 19.28 4.06
N ASP A 537 -22.09 20.25 3.87
CA ASP A 537 -21.51 20.56 2.55
C ASP A 537 -20.77 19.36 1.95
N LEU A 538 -19.93 18.70 2.74
CA LEU A 538 -19.18 17.52 2.30
C LEU A 538 -20.13 16.39 1.87
N ILE A 539 -21.17 16.11 2.67
CA ILE A 539 -22.15 15.06 2.35
C ILE A 539 -22.90 15.38 1.05
N VAL A 540 -23.31 16.63 0.84
CA VAL A 540 -24.04 17.04 -0.37
C VAL A 540 -23.15 17.00 -1.62
N ARG A 541 -21.85 17.26 -1.48
CA ARG A 541 -20.89 17.24 -2.59
C ARG A 541 -20.43 15.82 -2.96
N SER A 542 -20.48 14.90 -2.01
CA SER A 542 -20.03 13.53 -2.18
C SER A 542 -20.87 12.78 -3.20
N GLN A 543 -20.20 12.08 -4.13
CA GLN A 543 -20.81 11.14 -5.05
C GLN A 543 -20.88 9.73 -4.44
N ASN A 544 -19.88 9.36 -3.63
CA ASN A 544 -19.70 8.02 -3.06
C ASN A 544 -19.49 8.07 -1.54
N CYS A 545 -20.45 8.67 -0.82
CA CYS A 545 -20.39 8.75 0.64
C CYS A 545 -20.63 7.39 1.28
N ILE A 546 -19.79 7.03 2.25
CA ILE A 546 -19.89 5.80 3.03
C ILE A 546 -19.89 6.10 4.53
N ALA A 547 -20.66 5.32 5.29
CA ALA A 547 -20.62 5.33 6.75
C ALA A 547 -19.73 4.20 7.25
N TYR A 548 -18.84 4.52 8.18
CA TYR A 548 -17.99 3.58 8.90
C TYR A 548 -18.22 3.74 10.40
N THR A 549 -18.81 2.73 11.04
CA THR A 549 -19.34 2.90 12.40
C THR A 549 -18.83 1.86 13.38
N GLY A 550 -18.57 2.33 14.61
CA GLY A 550 -18.19 1.50 15.73
C GLY A 550 -19.22 1.50 16.85
N ALA A 551 -18.87 0.93 18.01
CA ALA A 551 -19.80 0.69 19.11
C ALA A 551 -20.42 1.98 19.69
N GLY A 552 -19.77 3.13 19.51
CA GLY A 552 -20.23 4.43 19.97
C GLY A 552 -21.59 4.84 19.41
N ILE A 553 -21.96 4.39 18.21
CA ILE A 553 -23.28 4.67 17.61
C ILE A 553 -24.46 4.02 18.36
N SER A 554 -24.17 2.93 19.09
CA SER A 554 -25.17 2.11 19.78
C SER A 554 -25.28 2.40 21.29
N THR A 555 -24.47 3.34 21.81
CA THR A 555 -24.45 3.71 23.25
C THR A 555 -25.79 4.26 23.75
N ALA A 556 -26.45 5.10 22.95
CA ALA A 556 -27.80 5.62 23.23
C ALA A 556 -28.89 4.53 23.20
N SER A 557 -28.63 3.39 22.56
CA SER A 557 -29.52 2.22 22.51
C SER A 557 -29.35 1.28 23.72
N GLY A 558 -28.44 1.59 24.64
CA GLY A 558 -28.15 0.80 25.83
C GLY A 558 -27.10 -0.30 25.62
N ILE A 559 -26.36 -0.26 24.50
CA ILE A 559 -25.23 -1.15 24.21
C ILE A 559 -23.94 -0.43 24.59
N LYS A 560 -23.16 -1.02 25.50
CA LYS A 560 -21.89 -0.42 25.94
C LYS A 560 -20.87 -0.38 24.79
N ASP A 561 -20.12 0.71 24.70
CA ASP A 561 -18.93 0.74 23.86
C ASP A 561 -17.71 0.12 24.56
N TYR A 562 -16.60 0.04 23.84
CA TYR A 562 -15.35 -0.51 24.35
C TYR A 562 -14.41 0.53 24.97
N ALA A 563 -14.63 1.81 24.64
CA ALA A 563 -13.66 2.89 24.77
C ALA A 563 -13.95 3.83 25.95
N THR A 564 -15.20 3.92 26.38
CA THR A 564 -15.62 4.70 27.53
C THR A 564 -15.20 4.01 28.83
N LYS A 565 -14.37 4.68 29.64
CA LYS A 565 -13.89 4.19 30.95
C LYS A 565 -14.34 5.06 32.13
N ALA A 566 -14.69 6.33 31.89
CA ALA A 566 -15.10 7.26 32.94
C ALA A 566 -16.47 6.91 33.53
N SER A 567 -16.58 6.94 34.88
CA SER A 567 -17.85 6.74 35.60
C SER A 567 -18.84 7.90 35.43
N SER A 568 -18.34 9.09 35.08
CA SER A 568 -19.09 10.32 34.78
C SER A 568 -19.41 10.51 33.29
N SER A 569 -19.19 9.49 32.45
CA SER A 569 -19.36 9.62 30.99
C SER A 569 -20.75 10.10 30.60
N SER A 570 -20.77 11.03 29.65
CA SER A 570 -21.97 11.70 29.14
C SER A 570 -22.84 10.83 28.22
N SER A 571 -22.41 9.59 27.93
CA SER A 571 -23.00 8.69 26.92
C SER A 571 -23.83 7.52 27.48
N SER A 572 -23.90 7.33 28.80
CA SER A 572 -24.49 6.11 29.38
C SER A 572 -26.02 6.15 29.48
N SER A 573 -26.68 5.15 28.88
CA SER A 573 -28.10 4.83 29.09
C SER A 573 -28.25 3.49 29.82
N ALA A 574 -29.41 3.21 30.41
CA ALA A 574 -29.65 1.98 31.16
C ALA A 574 -29.48 0.73 30.27
N ALA A 575 -28.68 -0.25 30.73
CA ALA A 575 -28.37 -1.45 29.96
C ALA A 575 -29.64 -2.22 29.57
N ARG A 576 -29.83 -2.42 28.26
CA ARG A 576 -30.89 -3.27 27.69
C ARG A 576 -30.27 -4.57 27.18
N SER A 577 -31.09 -5.60 26.99
CA SER A 577 -30.64 -6.80 26.26
C SER A 577 -30.19 -6.37 24.85
N PRO A 578 -28.96 -6.68 24.42
CA PRO A 578 -28.47 -6.27 23.09
C PRO A 578 -29.36 -6.78 21.95
N TRP A 579 -30.05 -7.91 22.15
CA TRP A 579 -31.00 -8.49 21.20
C TRP A 579 -32.29 -7.67 21.05
N LEU A 580 -32.70 -6.98 22.12
CA LEU A 580 -33.91 -6.14 22.18
C LEU A 580 -33.57 -4.64 22.13
N ALA A 581 -32.33 -4.29 21.78
CA ALA A 581 -31.96 -2.91 21.54
C ALA A 581 -32.72 -2.38 20.31
N GLU A 582 -33.19 -1.13 20.44
CA GLU A 582 -33.83 -0.37 19.37
C GLU A 582 -32.80 0.60 18.77
N PRO A 583 -32.90 0.92 17.46
CA PRO A 583 -31.94 1.81 16.83
C PRO A 583 -31.90 3.19 17.49
N SER A 584 -30.70 3.76 17.62
CA SER A 584 -30.53 5.13 18.09
C SER A 584 -30.98 6.14 17.03
N TYR A 585 -31.11 7.41 17.43
CA TYR A 585 -31.43 8.48 16.49
C TYR A 585 -30.40 8.57 15.37
N ALA A 586 -29.11 8.37 15.69
CA ALA A 586 -28.03 8.26 14.71
C ALA A 586 -28.30 7.23 13.60
N HIS A 587 -28.82 6.04 13.94
CA HIS A 587 -29.13 5.02 12.94
C HIS A 587 -30.22 5.50 11.98
N HIS A 588 -31.26 6.15 12.48
CA HIS A 588 -32.34 6.68 11.64
C HIS A 588 -31.87 7.83 10.74
N VAL A 589 -30.93 8.66 11.20
CA VAL A 589 -30.33 9.71 10.36
C VAL A 589 -29.53 9.11 9.21
N LEU A 590 -28.74 8.06 9.44
CA LEU A 590 -28.01 7.37 8.36
C LEU A 590 -28.97 6.72 7.35
N VAL A 591 -30.09 6.16 7.81
CA VAL A 591 -31.16 5.66 6.92
C VAL A 591 -31.78 6.80 6.10
N ALA A 592 -32.03 7.96 6.69
CA ALA A 592 -32.55 9.13 5.97
C ALA A 592 -31.54 9.68 4.94
N LEU A 593 -30.24 9.66 5.26
CA LEU A 593 -29.18 9.99 4.30
C LEU A 593 -29.14 9.02 3.12
N TRP A 594 -29.30 7.72 3.38
CA TRP A 594 -29.38 6.73 2.31
C TRP A 594 -30.64 6.91 1.44
N LYS A 595 -31.81 7.12 2.06
CA LYS A 595 -33.07 7.38 1.34
C LYS A 595 -33.00 8.63 0.47
N SER A 596 -32.25 9.65 0.88
CA SER A 596 -32.02 10.86 0.10
C SER A 596 -30.93 10.73 -0.96
N GLY A 597 -30.25 9.57 -1.05
CA GLY A 597 -29.19 9.29 -2.01
C GLY A 597 -27.81 9.83 -1.61
N ASN A 598 -27.71 10.47 -0.44
CA ASN A 598 -26.50 11.10 0.10
C ASN A 598 -25.58 10.13 0.86
N LEU A 599 -26.02 8.89 1.09
CA LEU A 599 -25.20 7.81 1.64
C LEU A 599 -25.38 6.58 0.75
N LYS A 600 -24.29 6.01 0.22
CA LYS A 600 -24.37 4.83 -0.65
C LYS A 600 -24.37 3.54 0.17
N HIS A 601 -23.41 3.44 1.08
CA HIS A 601 -23.06 2.20 1.74
C HIS A 601 -22.68 2.39 3.20
N TRP A 602 -22.78 1.30 3.95
CA TRP A 602 -22.48 1.29 5.38
C TRP A 602 -21.60 0.09 5.74
N VAL A 603 -20.39 0.36 6.20
CA VAL A 603 -19.51 -0.63 6.84
C VAL A 603 -19.70 -0.56 8.36
N GLN A 604 -20.28 -1.62 8.92
CA GLN A 604 -20.65 -1.73 10.32
C GLN A 604 -19.67 -2.67 11.03
N GLN A 605 -18.98 -2.15 12.06
CA GLN A 605 -18.12 -2.99 12.92
C GLN A 605 -18.93 -3.73 13.99
N ASN A 606 -20.10 -3.21 14.38
CA ASN A 606 -20.93 -3.80 15.41
C ASN A 606 -21.71 -5.00 14.88
N HIS A 607 -22.07 -5.91 15.79
CA HIS A 607 -22.80 -7.14 15.45
C HIS A 607 -24.31 -7.06 15.71
N ASP A 608 -24.80 -5.89 16.14
CA ASP A 608 -26.08 -5.69 16.82
C ASP A 608 -27.32 -5.70 15.91
N GLY A 609 -27.13 -5.54 14.59
CA GLY A 609 -28.20 -5.48 13.59
C GLY A 609 -29.08 -4.23 13.69
N LEU A 610 -28.64 -3.20 14.44
CA LEU A 610 -29.39 -1.95 14.58
C LEU A 610 -29.56 -1.16 13.28
N PRO A 611 -28.59 -1.14 12.33
CA PRO A 611 -28.80 -0.51 11.02
C PRO A 611 -30.00 -1.08 10.26
N GLN A 612 -30.13 -2.40 10.23
CA GLN A 612 -31.22 -3.08 9.53
C GLN A 612 -32.55 -2.91 10.25
N LYS A 613 -32.55 -2.94 11.60
CA LYS A 613 -33.73 -2.59 12.40
C LYS A 613 -34.19 -1.15 12.15
N ALA A 614 -33.27 -0.22 11.87
CA ALA A 614 -33.61 1.15 11.49
C ALA A 614 -34.18 1.28 10.06
N GLY A 615 -34.07 0.23 9.25
CA GLY A 615 -34.53 0.18 7.87
C GLY A 615 -33.43 0.33 6.81
N PHE A 616 -32.15 0.22 7.18
CA PHE A 616 -31.06 0.20 6.20
C PHE A 616 -31.07 -1.14 5.42
N PRO A 617 -30.97 -1.13 4.08
CA PRO A 617 -31.12 -2.35 3.29
C PRO A 617 -29.94 -3.31 3.44
N GLN A 618 -30.22 -4.62 3.50
CA GLN A 618 -29.18 -5.64 3.66
C GLN A 618 -28.17 -5.68 2.50
N LYS A 619 -28.58 -5.29 1.28
CA LYS A 619 -27.70 -5.29 0.10
C LYS A 619 -26.63 -4.20 0.11
N ASP A 620 -26.82 -3.14 0.91
CA ASP A 620 -25.92 -1.98 0.90
C ASP A 620 -25.08 -1.88 2.19
N ILE A 621 -25.19 -2.87 3.09
CA ILE A 621 -24.45 -2.94 4.37
C ILE A 621 -23.41 -4.06 4.36
N ASN A 622 -22.28 -3.79 5.04
CA ASN A 622 -21.19 -4.74 5.25
C ASN A 622 -20.91 -4.90 6.75
N GLU A 623 -21.22 -6.08 7.29
CA GLU A 623 -21.04 -6.42 8.70
C GLU A 623 -19.68 -7.11 8.91
N ILE A 624 -18.61 -6.32 8.79
CA ILE A 624 -17.24 -6.80 8.57
C ILE A 624 -16.70 -7.70 9.68
N HIS A 625 -17.12 -7.49 10.93
CA HIS A 625 -16.66 -8.28 12.09
C HIS A 625 -17.65 -9.38 12.52
N GLY A 626 -18.64 -9.66 11.67
CA GLY A 626 -19.71 -10.63 11.94
C GLY A 626 -20.99 -9.98 12.43
N ALA A 627 -22.08 -10.76 12.43
CA ALA A 627 -23.42 -10.30 12.82
C ALA A 627 -24.14 -11.34 13.68
N TRP A 628 -24.89 -10.87 14.68
CA TRP A 628 -25.72 -11.76 15.52
C TRP A 628 -26.94 -12.33 14.78
N TRP A 629 -27.30 -11.72 13.65
CA TRP A 629 -28.51 -12.01 12.86
C TRP A 629 -28.22 -12.63 11.50
N ASP A 630 -26.96 -12.98 11.23
CA ASP A 630 -26.54 -13.72 10.04
C ASP A 630 -25.79 -15.00 10.48
N PRO A 631 -26.42 -16.19 10.38
CA PRO A 631 -25.77 -17.43 10.75
C PRO A 631 -24.58 -17.80 9.86
N SER A 632 -24.48 -17.23 8.64
CA SER A 632 -23.35 -17.40 7.72
C SER A 632 -22.20 -16.42 8.01
N ASN A 633 -22.38 -15.44 8.89
CA ASN A 633 -21.37 -14.47 9.28
C ASN A 633 -21.24 -14.39 10.81
N PRO A 634 -20.87 -15.49 11.49
CA PRO A 634 -20.75 -15.48 12.94
C PRO A 634 -19.66 -14.50 13.41
N VAL A 635 -19.87 -13.87 14.56
CA VAL A 635 -18.88 -12.98 15.19
C VAL A 635 -17.54 -13.68 15.34
N VAL A 636 -16.51 -13.06 14.79
CA VAL A 636 -15.16 -13.62 14.71
C VAL A 636 -14.37 -13.16 15.94
N PRO A 637 -13.68 -14.07 16.66
CA PRO A 637 -12.68 -13.70 17.66
C PRO A 637 -11.56 -12.84 17.06
N MET A 638 -10.84 -12.07 17.87
CA MET A 638 -9.81 -11.15 17.37
C MET A 638 -8.63 -11.84 16.65
N ASP A 639 -8.43 -13.13 16.86
CA ASP A 639 -7.43 -13.99 16.19
C ASP A 639 -8.00 -14.80 15.01
N GLY A 640 -9.28 -14.62 14.68
CA GLY A 640 -9.96 -15.31 13.58
C GLY A 640 -9.87 -14.55 12.25
N THR A 641 -10.33 -15.21 11.18
CA THR A 641 -10.35 -14.64 9.82
C THR A 641 -11.72 -14.02 9.51
N LEU A 642 -11.71 -12.79 8.99
CA LEU A 642 -12.92 -12.13 8.48
C LEU A 642 -13.36 -12.79 7.17
N ARG A 643 -14.64 -12.65 6.84
CA ARG A 643 -15.21 -13.16 5.58
C ARG A 643 -14.60 -12.47 4.37
N SER A 644 -14.06 -13.26 3.44
CA SER A 644 -13.33 -12.75 2.27
C SER A 644 -14.21 -11.94 1.31
N ASP A 645 -15.49 -12.31 1.15
CA ASP A 645 -16.44 -11.56 0.33
C ASP A 645 -16.74 -10.18 0.92
N LEU A 646 -16.85 -10.08 2.25
CA LEU A 646 -17.04 -8.80 2.95
C LEU A 646 -15.77 -7.94 2.92
N ILE A 647 -14.58 -8.54 3.05
CA ILE A 647 -13.32 -7.80 2.88
C ILE A 647 -13.24 -7.25 1.45
N GLN A 648 -13.45 -8.09 0.44
CA GLN A 648 -13.35 -7.65 -0.96
C GLN A 648 -14.33 -6.50 -1.24
N TRP A 649 -15.59 -6.64 -0.81
CA TRP A 649 -16.58 -5.57 -0.96
C TRP A 649 -16.12 -4.28 -0.27
N MET A 650 -15.54 -4.36 0.93
CA MET A 650 -15.04 -3.20 1.65
C MET A 650 -13.87 -2.56 0.90
N LEU A 651 -12.96 -3.35 0.32
CA LEU A 651 -11.83 -2.84 -0.48
C LEU A 651 -12.31 -2.18 -1.79
N ASP A 652 -13.31 -2.76 -2.44
CA ASP A 652 -13.91 -2.20 -3.66
C ASP A 652 -14.51 -0.82 -3.36
N TRP A 653 -15.20 -0.67 -2.23
CA TRP A 653 -15.77 0.60 -1.79
C TRP A 653 -14.73 1.56 -1.18
N GLU A 654 -13.68 1.06 -0.51
CA GLU A 654 -12.51 1.82 -0.08
C GLU A 654 -11.89 2.58 -1.25
N SER A 655 -11.81 1.93 -2.42
CA SER A 655 -11.24 2.51 -3.64
C SER A 655 -12.12 3.60 -4.27
N GLN A 656 -13.44 3.52 -4.10
CA GLN A 656 -14.44 4.39 -4.74
C GLN A 656 -14.94 5.52 -3.85
N ALA A 657 -14.86 5.38 -2.54
CA ALA A 657 -15.36 6.36 -1.59
C ALA A 657 -14.59 7.68 -1.69
N ASP A 658 -15.32 8.75 -2.00
CA ASP A 658 -14.80 10.11 -1.97
C ASP A 658 -14.99 10.75 -0.58
N LEU A 659 -15.96 10.29 0.21
CA LEU A 659 -16.21 10.70 1.59
C LEU A 659 -16.50 9.48 2.49
N CYS A 660 -15.81 9.41 3.62
CA CYS A 660 -16.10 8.44 4.68
C CYS A 660 -16.52 9.15 5.97
N LEU A 661 -17.63 8.71 6.56
CA LEU A 661 -18.14 9.18 7.85
C LEU A 661 -17.75 8.15 8.93
N ALA A 662 -16.65 8.40 9.64
CA ALA A 662 -16.20 7.57 10.77
C ALA A 662 -16.95 8.00 12.04
N LEU A 663 -17.96 7.24 12.45
CA LEU A 663 -18.89 7.63 13.51
C LEU A 663 -18.85 6.66 14.69
N GLY A 664 -18.54 7.20 15.88
CA GLY A 664 -18.59 6.41 17.13
C GLY A 664 -17.61 5.23 17.13
N THR A 665 -16.49 5.34 16.43
CA THR A 665 -15.41 4.34 16.41
C THR A 665 -14.15 4.93 17.02
N SER A 666 -13.44 4.14 17.82
CA SER A 666 -12.12 4.50 18.32
C SER A 666 -11.01 4.22 17.31
N MET A 667 -11.35 3.79 16.09
CA MET A 667 -10.43 3.52 14.99
C MET A 667 -9.34 2.49 15.35
N VAL A 668 -9.77 1.34 15.87
CA VAL A 668 -8.92 0.19 16.26
C VAL A 668 -9.49 -1.14 15.74
N GLY A 669 -10.14 -1.09 14.58
CA GLY A 669 -10.86 -2.17 13.92
C GLY A 669 -10.00 -3.14 13.11
N MET A 670 -8.68 -3.15 13.30
CA MET A 670 -7.71 -3.86 12.45
C MET A 670 -7.77 -3.37 10.99
N ASN A 671 -7.72 -4.27 10.00
CA ASN A 671 -7.80 -3.94 8.58
C ASN A 671 -9.10 -3.22 8.18
N ALA A 672 -10.16 -3.25 8.99
CA ALA A 672 -11.40 -2.53 8.70
C ALA A 672 -11.23 -1.01 8.77
N ASP A 673 -10.27 -0.49 9.56
CA ASP A 673 -10.05 0.96 9.69
C ASP A 673 -9.61 1.59 8.36
N ARG A 674 -9.12 0.77 7.41
CA ARG A 674 -8.78 1.19 6.05
C ARG A 674 -9.93 1.91 5.35
N MET A 675 -11.18 1.53 5.61
CA MET A 675 -12.36 2.19 5.06
C MET A 675 -12.42 3.68 5.43
N ALA A 676 -11.89 4.07 6.59
CA ALA A 676 -11.78 5.47 7.01
C ALA A 676 -10.39 6.06 6.78
N VAL A 677 -9.31 5.27 6.78
CA VAL A 677 -7.95 5.77 6.55
C VAL A 677 -7.67 6.06 5.07
N ALA A 678 -8.15 5.23 4.15
CA ALA A 678 -7.83 5.40 2.73
C ALA A 678 -8.49 6.64 2.11
N PRO A 679 -9.79 6.94 2.34
CA PRO A 679 -10.36 8.21 1.86
C PRO A 679 -9.66 9.42 2.48
N ALA A 680 -9.33 9.39 3.78
CA ALA A 680 -8.56 10.44 4.46
C ALA A 680 -7.23 10.73 3.75
N LYS A 681 -6.42 9.69 3.52
CA LYS A 681 -5.14 9.80 2.82
C LYS A 681 -5.31 10.22 1.36
N ARG A 682 -6.38 9.77 0.69
CA ARG A 682 -6.70 10.15 -0.69
C ARG A 682 -6.98 11.65 -0.80
N ALA A 683 -7.76 12.21 0.14
CA ALA A 683 -8.08 13.63 0.17
C ALA A 683 -6.91 14.55 0.56
N GLN A 684 -5.87 14.02 1.20
CA GLN A 684 -4.61 14.75 1.40
C GLN A 684 -3.74 14.82 0.13
N ARG A 685 -3.97 13.93 -0.84
CA ARG A 685 -3.16 13.80 -2.07
C ARG A 685 -3.84 14.36 -3.31
N LEU A 686 -5.16 14.26 -3.38
CA LEU A 686 -5.95 14.69 -4.54
C LEU A 686 -6.54 16.10 -4.34
N PRO A 687 -6.88 16.80 -5.43
CA PRO A 687 -7.67 18.04 -5.37
C PRO A 687 -8.97 17.88 -4.56
N LYS A 688 -9.36 18.94 -3.83
CA LYS A 688 -10.49 18.94 -2.87
C LYS A 688 -11.87 18.66 -3.47
N ASP A 689 -11.99 18.63 -4.80
CA ASP A 689 -13.19 18.31 -5.57
C ASP A 689 -13.24 16.84 -6.02
N GLN A 690 -12.14 16.09 -5.90
CA GLN A 690 -12.06 14.68 -6.32
C GLN A 690 -12.07 13.69 -5.14
N ALA A 691 -11.57 14.10 -3.97
CA ALA A 691 -11.67 13.32 -2.74
C ALA A 691 -11.92 14.25 -1.55
N LEU A 692 -13.05 14.06 -0.88
CA LEU A 692 -13.49 14.86 0.26
C LEU A 692 -12.89 14.34 1.58
N GLY A 693 -12.58 13.04 1.64
CA GLY A 693 -11.77 12.40 2.66
C GLY A 693 -12.57 11.77 3.78
N THR A 694 -12.18 12.01 5.03
CA THR A 694 -12.84 11.35 6.18
C THR A 694 -13.23 12.35 7.24
N VAL A 695 -14.48 12.27 7.67
CA VAL A 695 -15.00 12.99 8.83
C VAL A 695 -14.98 12.05 10.03
N ILE A 696 -14.35 12.47 11.13
CA ILE A 696 -14.32 11.69 12.37
C ILE A 696 -15.21 12.37 13.42
N VAL A 697 -16.23 11.66 13.89
CA VAL A 697 -17.12 12.09 14.98
C VAL A 697 -16.99 11.13 16.16
N ALA A 698 -16.33 11.60 17.22
CA ALA A 698 -16.10 10.87 18.45
C ALA A 698 -15.79 11.84 19.60
N LEU A 699 -16.11 11.45 20.83
CA LEU A 699 -15.80 12.22 22.05
C LEU A 699 -14.32 12.14 22.42
N GLN A 700 -13.67 11.02 22.14
CA GLN A 700 -12.28 10.74 22.48
C GLN A 700 -11.37 11.01 21.28
N GLN A 701 -10.11 11.33 21.52
CA GLN A 701 -9.12 11.40 20.45
C GLN A 701 -8.94 10.03 19.77
N THR A 702 -8.67 10.05 18.47
CA THR A 702 -8.36 8.85 17.68
C THR A 702 -6.95 8.94 17.14
N GLN A 703 -6.34 7.81 16.81
CA GLN A 703 -4.99 7.77 16.22
C GLN A 703 -4.91 8.39 14.81
N TYR A 704 -6.04 8.77 14.21
CA TYR A 704 -6.12 9.33 12.85
C TYR A 704 -6.70 10.74 12.81
N ASP A 705 -6.79 11.43 13.96
CA ASP A 705 -7.36 12.79 14.03
C ASP A 705 -6.65 13.75 13.06
N GLN A 706 -5.31 13.69 12.98
CA GLN A 706 -4.48 14.56 12.13
C GLN A 706 -4.73 14.41 10.61
N ILE A 707 -5.16 13.22 10.17
CA ILE A 707 -5.40 12.95 8.75
C ILE A 707 -6.86 13.16 8.35
N SER A 708 -7.75 13.45 9.30
CA SER A 708 -9.16 13.68 9.02
C SER A 708 -9.38 14.98 8.25
N SER A 709 -10.32 14.96 7.32
CA SER A 709 -10.80 16.17 6.62
C SER A 709 -11.54 17.09 7.59
N LEU A 710 -12.30 16.50 8.51
CA LEU A 710 -13.03 17.21 9.54
C LEU A 710 -13.07 16.36 10.82
N ARG A 711 -12.70 16.95 11.95
CA ARG A 711 -12.77 16.31 13.28
C ARG A 711 -13.80 17.01 14.15
N ILE A 712 -14.81 16.27 14.63
CA ILE A 712 -15.88 16.80 15.49
C ILE A 712 -15.87 16.11 16.87
N PHE A 713 -15.58 16.87 17.91
CA PHE A 713 -15.62 16.42 19.31
C PHE A 713 -17.00 16.71 19.88
N ALA A 714 -17.92 15.77 19.75
CA ALA A 714 -19.28 15.91 20.27
C ALA A 714 -19.96 14.55 20.43
N ARG A 715 -21.08 14.53 21.17
CA ARG A 715 -21.96 13.36 21.21
C ARG A 715 -22.57 13.14 19.83
N LEU A 716 -22.52 11.92 19.33
CA LEU A 716 -22.91 11.59 17.96
C LEU A 716 -24.37 11.98 17.65
N ASP A 717 -25.30 11.72 18.57
CA ASP A 717 -26.71 12.09 18.40
C ASP A 717 -26.93 13.60 18.31
N ASP A 718 -26.09 14.42 18.96
CA ASP A 718 -26.20 15.88 18.88
C ASP A 718 -25.70 16.38 17.51
N VAL A 719 -24.59 15.83 17.02
CA VAL A 719 -24.08 16.12 15.66
C VAL A 719 -25.11 15.75 14.60
N LEU A 720 -25.70 14.56 14.70
CA LEU A 720 -26.63 14.05 13.69
C LEU A 720 -28.01 14.69 13.76
N ARG A 721 -28.45 15.20 14.91
CA ARG A 721 -29.67 16.01 15.03
C ARG A 721 -29.51 17.35 14.32
N GLU A 722 -28.43 18.06 14.59
CA GLU A 722 -28.12 19.31 13.89
C GLU A 722 -27.92 19.07 12.39
N LEU A 723 -27.25 17.97 12.00
CA LEU A 723 -27.07 17.61 10.59
C LEU A 723 -28.42 17.35 9.89
N ALA A 724 -29.33 16.63 10.56
CA ALA A 724 -30.66 16.36 10.01
C ALA A 724 -31.48 17.65 9.82
N GLU A 725 -31.35 18.62 10.72
CA GLU A 725 -31.97 19.94 10.57
C GLU A 725 -31.36 20.72 9.41
N VAL A 726 -30.03 20.77 9.30
CA VAL A 726 -29.30 21.48 8.22
C VAL A 726 -29.65 20.90 6.85
N LEU A 727 -29.68 19.57 6.72
CA LEU A 727 -30.01 18.87 5.48
C LEU A 727 -31.51 18.68 5.25
N ARG A 728 -32.36 19.07 6.22
CA ARG A 728 -33.83 18.90 6.20
C ARG A 728 -34.25 17.44 5.94
N LEU A 729 -33.58 16.50 6.61
CA LEU A 729 -33.84 15.08 6.47
C LEU A 729 -35.16 14.68 7.15
N ASP A 730 -35.91 13.79 6.52
CA ASP A 730 -37.07 13.14 7.13
C ASP A 730 -36.61 11.93 7.96
N VAL A 731 -36.41 12.15 9.26
CA VAL A 731 -35.93 11.14 10.21
C VAL A 731 -37.13 10.49 10.90
N ALA A 732 -37.94 9.76 10.14
CA ALA A 732 -39.06 8.98 10.68
C ALA A 732 -38.61 7.55 11.02
N ALA A 733 -39.08 7.04 12.17
CA ALA A 733 -38.97 5.62 12.48
C ALA A 733 -39.89 4.82 11.55
N GLU A 734 -39.33 3.82 10.86
CA GLU A 734 -40.12 2.90 10.03
C GLU A 734 -40.99 2.01 10.93
N PRO A 735 -42.26 1.77 10.59
CA PRO A 735 -43.06 0.77 11.29
C PRO A 735 -42.44 -0.61 11.07
N SER A 736 -42.33 -1.41 12.14
CA SER A 736 -41.91 -2.80 12.02
C SER A 736 -42.79 -3.53 10.98
N PRO A 737 -42.20 -4.33 10.06
CA PRO A 737 -42.95 -4.98 8.99
C PRO A 737 -44.19 -5.72 9.53
N SER A 738 -45.37 -5.34 9.06
CA SER A 738 -46.63 -5.75 9.70
C SER A 738 -47.06 -7.19 9.38
N GLN A 739 -46.35 -7.94 8.53
CA GLN A 739 -46.72 -9.32 8.20
C GLN A 739 -45.51 -10.24 8.02
N ARG A 740 -45.43 -11.24 8.91
CA ARG A 740 -44.55 -12.41 8.84
C ARG A 740 -44.69 -13.14 7.51
N ARG A 741 -43.59 -13.30 6.78
CA ARG A 741 -43.45 -14.35 5.77
C ARG A 741 -42.41 -15.34 6.25
N LEU A 742 -42.87 -16.51 6.70
CA LEU A 742 -42.00 -17.64 7.07
C LEU A 742 -41.84 -18.64 5.93
N GLU A 743 -42.43 -18.35 4.77
CA GLU A 743 -42.40 -19.21 3.60
C GLU A 743 -42.41 -18.31 2.36
N ALA A 744 -41.48 -18.54 1.44
CA ALA A 744 -41.40 -17.79 0.19
C ALA A 744 -40.71 -18.59 -0.91
N VAL A 745 -41.12 -18.34 -2.15
CA VAL A 745 -40.35 -18.73 -3.33
C VAL A 745 -39.40 -17.60 -3.66
N VAL A 746 -38.10 -17.88 -3.68
CA VAL A 746 -37.03 -16.87 -3.84
C VAL A 746 -36.16 -17.22 -5.06
N PRO A 747 -35.60 -16.22 -5.77
CA PRO A 747 -34.80 -16.42 -6.99
C PRO A 747 -33.35 -16.82 -6.67
N TYR A 748 -33.16 -17.92 -5.94
CA TYR A 748 -31.85 -18.43 -5.53
C TYR A 748 -31.73 -19.92 -5.82
N GLY A 749 -30.51 -20.37 -6.06
CA GLY A 749 -30.17 -21.78 -6.22
C GLY A 749 -30.03 -22.51 -4.90
N ARG A 750 -29.79 -23.83 -4.98
CA ARG A 750 -29.51 -24.68 -3.80
C ARG A 750 -28.20 -24.36 -3.11
N ASP A 751 -27.30 -23.65 -3.78
CA ASP A 751 -26.05 -23.12 -3.22
C ASP A 751 -26.28 -21.82 -2.43
N GLY A 752 -27.48 -21.23 -2.50
CA GLY A 752 -27.83 -19.98 -1.84
C GLY A 752 -27.44 -18.74 -2.64
N ARG A 753 -26.97 -18.88 -3.88
CA ARG A 753 -26.64 -17.76 -4.77
C ARG A 753 -27.83 -17.37 -5.63
N LYS A 754 -27.93 -16.09 -5.95
CA LYS A 754 -28.99 -15.54 -6.79
C LYS A 754 -28.96 -16.19 -8.17
N SER A 755 -30.13 -16.58 -8.67
CA SER A 755 -30.28 -17.30 -9.93
C SER A 755 -31.36 -16.69 -10.81
N ALA A 756 -31.06 -16.54 -12.10
CA ALA A 756 -32.03 -16.08 -13.09
C ALA A 756 -32.99 -17.20 -13.54
N THR A 757 -32.61 -18.46 -13.33
CA THR A 757 -33.32 -19.63 -13.87
C THR A 757 -33.84 -20.55 -12.78
N GLU A 758 -33.25 -20.53 -11.59
CA GLU A 758 -33.65 -21.37 -10.47
C GLU A 758 -34.49 -20.59 -9.47
N GLN A 759 -35.41 -21.30 -8.83
CA GLN A 759 -36.18 -20.80 -7.71
C GLN A 759 -36.12 -21.81 -6.57
N LEU A 760 -36.02 -21.30 -5.36
CA LEU A 760 -35.95 -22.07 -4.13
C LEU A 760 -37.17 -21.78 -3.28
N HIS A 761 -37.79 -22.84 -2.77
CA HIS A 761 -38.83 -22.70 -1.77
C HIS A 761 -38.18 -22.67 -0.37
N LEU A 762 -38.09 -21.47 0.22
CA LEU A 762 -37.49 -21.26 1.53
C LEU A 762 -38.59 -21.36 2.60
N ASP A 763 -38.54 -22.44 3.40
CA ASP A 763 -39.44 -22.68 4.53
C ASP A 763 -38.72 -22.45 5.86
N LEU A 764 -39.15 -21.42 6.58
CA LEU A 764 -38.64 -20.98 7.89
C LEU A 764 -39.66 -21.20 9.02
N ARG A 765 -40.61 -22.13 8.85
CA ARG A 765 -41.50 -22.56 9.93
C ARG A 765 -40.77 -23.46 10.91
N VAL A 766 -41.27 -23.51 12.14
CA VAL A 766 -40.72 -24.38 13.20
C VAL A 766 -40.71 -25.84 12.73
N GLY A 767 -39.56 -26.51 12.90
CA GLY A 767 -39.31 -27.89 12.46
C GLY A 767 -38.63 -28.00 11.08
N SER A 768 -38.52 -26.90 10.32
CA SER A 768 -37.82 -26.90 9.03
C SER A 768 -36.30 -27.09 9.22
N LYS A 769 -35.69 -27.91 8.36
CA LYS A 769 -34.25 -28.16 8.35
C LYS A 769 -33.56 -27.33 7.28
N LEU A 770 -32.55 -26.58 7.70
CA LEU A 770 -31.82 -25.64 6.86
C LEU A 770 -30.32 -25.95 6.89
N ARG A 771 -29.64 -25.58 5.80
CA ARG A 771 -28.19 -25.57 5.69
C ARG A 771 -27.72 -24.11 5.66
N VAL A 772 -26.67 -23.81 6.42
CA VAL A 772 -26.01 -22.50 6.36
C VAL A 772 -25.11 -22.45 5.12
N VAL A 773 -25.24 -21.39 4.34
CA VAL A 773 -24.44 -21.15 3.14
C VAL A 773 -23.09 -20.58 3.55
N ASP A 774 -21.99 -21.09 3.00
CA ASP A 774 -20.62 -20.65 3.30
C ASP A 774 -20.31 -20.54 4.80
N GLN A 775 -20.84 -21.48 5.59
CA GLN A 775 -20.55 -21.52 7.03
C GLN A 775 -19.04 -21.64 7.24
N PRO A 776 -18.42 -20.80 8.09
CA PRO A 776 -16.98 -20.88 8.32
C PRO A 776 -16.54 -22.26 8.78
N ASP A 777 -15.42 -22.78 8.27
CA ASP A 777 -14.96 -24.14 8.55
C ASP A 777 -14.85 -24.44 10.05
N TRP A 778 -14.40 -23.48 10.86
CA TRP A 778 -14.30 -23.63 12.31
C TRP A 778 -15.67 -23.75 12.98
N ASP A 779 -16.69 -23.09 12.44
CA ASP A 779 -18.06 -23.14 12.94
C ASP A 779 -18.76 -24.41 12.47
N HIS A 780 -18.57 -24.77 11.20
CA HIS A 780 -19.05 -25.99 10.60
C HIS A 780 -18.46 -27.23 11.28
N ALA A 781 -17.14 -27.26 11.52
CA ALA A 781 -16.47 -28.34 12.24
C ALA A 781 -17.02 -28.51 13.67
N LYS A 782 -17.46 -27.41 14.28
CA LYS A 782 -17.98 -27.41 15.65
C LYS A 782 -19.44 -27.82 15.74
N TYR A 783 -20.28 -27.43 14.78
CA TYR A 783 -21.75 -27.55 14.90
C TYR A 783 -22.42 -28.36 13.78
N GLY A 784 -21.67 -28.77 12.76
CA GLY A 784 -22.20 -29.36 11.53
C GLY A 784 -22.84 -28.32 10.60
N GLY A 785 -23.26 -28.79 9.41
CA GLY A 785 -23.81 -27.93 8.35
C GLY A 785 -25.33 -27.81 8.31
N VAL A 786 -26.07 -28.50 9.19
CA VAL A 786 -27.54 -28.49 9.21
C VAL A 786 -28.05 -27.97 10.56
N CYS A 787 -29.04 -27.09 10.51
CA CYS A 787 -29.74 -26.54 11.67
C CYS A 787 -31.25 -26.74 11.52
N GLU A 788 -31.97 -26.66 12.64
CA GLU A 788 -33.43 -26.76 12.70
C GLU A 788 -34.02 -25.43 13.15
N VAL A 789 -35.11 -25.00 12.52
CA VAL A 789 -35.87 -23.83 12.96
C VAL A 789 -36.65 -24.17 14.22
N VAL A 790 -36.45 -23.39 15.28
CA VAL A 790 -37.12 -23.56 16.58
C VAL A 790 -37.92 -22.32 16.96
N GLU A 791 -38.76 -22.44 17.99
CA GLU A 791 -39.56 -21.32 18.48
C GLU A 791 -38.67 -20.21 19.07
N ALA A 792 -38.69 -19.03 18.44
CA ALA A 792 -37.99 -17.85 18.89
C ALA A 792 -38.70 -17.18 20.10
N PRO A 793 -37.98 -16.45 20.98
CA PRO A 793 -38.59 -15.62 22.01
C PRO A 793 -39.67 -14.72 21.41
N LYS A 794 -40.79 -14.56 22.13
CA LYS A 794 -42.01 -13.90 21.60
C LYS A 794 -41.71 -12.53 20.99
N GLU A 795 -40.87 -11.73 21.63
CA GLU A 795 -40.48 -10.39 21.21
C GLU A 795 -39.71 -10.43 19.88
N LEU A 796 -38.71 -11.32 19.76
CA LEU A 796 -37.91 -11.48 18.54
C LEU A 796 -38.73 -12.07 17.39
N ALA A 797 -39.60 -13.01 17.71
CA ALA A 797 -40.52 -13.61 16.76
C ALA A 797 -41.55 -12.59 16.24
N GLN A 798 -41.95 -11.61 17.05
CA GLN A 798 -42.82 -10.50 16.65
C GLN A 798 -42.10 -9.53 15.69
N GLN A 799 -40.78 -9.39 15.81
CA GLN A 799 -39.93 -8.63 14.89
C GLN A 799 -39.57 -9.40 13.60
N GLY A 800 -40.03 -10.65 13.46
CA GLY A 800 -39.80 -11.46 12.26
C GLY A 800 -38.47 -12.22 12.26
N HIS A 801 -37.76 -12.26 13.39
CA HIS A 801 -36.52 -13.03 13.52
C HIS A 801 -36.78 -14.52 13.68
N VAL A 802 -35.90 -15.34 13.09
CA VAL A 802 -36.00 -16.80 13.12
C VAL A 802 -34.88 -17.36 14.00
N GLN A 803 -35.22 -18.29 14.90
CA GLN A 803 -34.25 -18.95 15.76
C GLN A 803 -33.81 -20.28 15.12
N LEU A 804 -32.50 -20.51 15.06
CA LEU A 804 -31.87 -21.68 14.47
C LEU A 804 -31.12 -22.47 15.55
N LEU A 805 -31.48 -23.73 15.71
CA LEU A 805 -30.85 -24.66 16.65
C LEU A 805 -29.84 -25.55 15.90
N PHE A 806 -28.61 -25.59 16.40
CA PHE A 806 -27.58 -26.49 15.90
C PHE A 806 -27.37 -27.66 16.88
N THR A 807 -27.39 -28.88 16.35
CA THR A 807 -27.18 -30.13 17.10
C THR A 807 -26.01 -30.89 16.48
N GLY A 808 -24.86 -30.95 17.16
CA GLY A 808 -23.69 -31.71 16.71
C GLY A 808 -23.51 -33.04 17.45
N ASP A 809 -22.95 -34.03 16.78
CA ASP A 809 -22.62 -35.34 17.38
C ASP A 809 -21.57 -35.17 18.48
N GLY A 810 -21.90 -35.61 19.71
CA GLY A 810 -20.99 -35.58 20.86
C GLY A 810 -20.92 -34.25 21.63
N LEU A 811 -21.66 -33.22 21.23
CA LEU A 811 -21.69 -31.94 21.95
C LEU A 811 -22.68 -31.96 23.12
N LYS A 812 -22.18 -31.67 24.34
CA LYS A 812 -23.02 -31.55 25.55
C LYS A 812 -23.93 -30.30 25.56
N LYS A 813 -23.73 -29.33 24.66
CA LYS A 813 -24.49 -28.07 24.62
C LYS A 813 -24.92 -27.76 23.19
N GLN A 814 -26.22 -27.57 23.02
CA GLN A 814 -26.83 -27.01 21.80
C GLN A 814 -26.51 -25.50 21.73
N VAL A 815 -26.30 -24.97 20.52
CA VAL A 815 -26.16 -23.52 20.30
C VAL A 815 -27.31 -23.00 19.46
N THR A 816 -27.72 -21.78 19.76
CA THR A 816 -28.73 -21.06 19.01
C THR A 816 -28.07 -19.93 18.23
N ARG A 817 -28.46 -19.76 16.96
CA ARG A 817 -28.21 -18.56 16.16
C ARG A 817 -29.53 -17.93 15.75
N PHE A 818 -29.50 -16.68 15.29
CA PHE A 818 -30.68 -16.00 14.79
C PHE A 818 -30.48 -15.58 13.34
N LEU A 819 -31.57 -15.60 12.58
CA LEU A 819 -31.66 -15.04 11.25
C LEU A 819 -32.54 -13.79 11.31
N GLY A 820 -31.99 -12.65 10.89
CA GLY A 820 -32.69 -11.38 10.78
C GLY A 820 -33.86 -11.46 9.80
N GLY A 821 -35.01 -10.87 10.13
CA GLY A 821 -36.19 -10.92 9.25
C GLY A 821 -35.96 -10.19 7.91
N TRP A 822 -35.07 -9.20 7.90
CA TRP A 822 -34.65 -8.47 6.70
C TRP A 822 -33.98 -9.34 5.64
N TRP A 823 -33.34 -10.47 6.03
CA TRP A 823 -32.79 -11.42 5.06
C TRP A 823 -33.87 -12.08 4.22
N ILE A 824 -35.05 -12.34 4.80
CA ILE A 824 -36.18 -12.92 4.08
C ILE A 824 -36.72 -11.92 3.07
N GLU A 825 -36.90 -10.66 3.50
CA GLU A 825 -37.38 -9.59 2.61
C GLU A 825 -36.40 -9.32 1.46
N ALA A 826 -35.09 -9.26 1.75
CA ALA A 826 -34.05 -9.13 0.73
C ALA A 826 -34.02 -10.32 -0.22
N ALA A 827 -34.23 -11.54 0.29
CA ALA A 827 -34.34 -12.75 -0.52
C ALA A 827 -35.57 -12.70 -1.45
N ILE A 828 -36.75 -12.35 -0.95
CA ILE A 828 -37.97 -12.24 -1.77
C ILE A 828 -37.77 -11.26 -2.93
N LYS A 829 -37.11 -10.13 -2.67
CA LYS A 829 -36.84 -9.12 -3.70
C LYS A 829 -35.66 -9.46 -4.61
N GLY A 830 -34.88 -10.49 -4.29
CA GLY A 830 -33.65 -10.82 -5.01
C GLY A 830 -32.59 -9.72 -4.92
N GLU A 831 -32.51 -9.00 -3.80
CA GLU A 831 -31.66 -7.80 -3.67
C GLU A 831 -30.21 -8.12 -3.31
N VAL A 832 -29.93 -9.31 -2.80
CA VAL A 832 -28.60 -9.75 -2.36
C VAL A 832 -28.06 -10.84 -3.30
N GLU A 833 -26.76 -10.92 -3.46
CA GLU A 833 -26.13 -11.95 -4.31
C GLU A 833 -26.19 -13.35 -3.68
N LYS A 834 -26.28 -13.41 -2.35
CA LYS A 834 -26.26 -14.65 -1.57
C LYS A 834 -27.13 -14.54 -0.33
N ILE A 835 -27.90 -15.58 -0.04
CA ILE A 835 -28.68 -15.72 1.20
C ILE A 835 -27.96 -16.63 2.21
N PRO A 836 -28.14 -16.42 3.52
CA PRO A 836 -27.34 -17.10 4.54
C PRO A 836 -27.77 -18.54 4.80
N VAL A 837 -28.98 -18.91 4.43
CA VAL A 837 -29.54 -20.25 4.64
C VAL A 837 -30.34 -20.73 3.42
N VAL A 838 -30.33 -22.04 3.22
CA VAL A 838 -31.14 -22.75 2.22
C VAL A 838 -31.76 -24.01 2.85
N PRO A 839 -32.83 -24.60 2.29
CA PRO A 839 -33.30 -25.93 2.67
C PRO A 839 -32.18 -26.98 2.61
N ALA A 840 -32.17 -27.91 3.57
CA ALA A 840 -31.12 -28.92 3.69
C ALA A 840 -31.22 -30.10 2.68
N ALA A 841 -32.31 -30.20 1.90
CA ALA A 841 -32.65 -31.34 1.03
C ALA A 841 -32.79 -30.98 -0.46
#